data_AF-Q3SJC2-F1
#
_entry.id   AF-Q3SJC2-F1
#
_cell.length_a   1.000
_cell.length_b   1.000
_cell.length_c   1.000
_cell.angle_alpha   90.00
_cell.angle_beta   90.00
_cell.angle_gamma   90.00
#
_symmetry.space_group_name_H-M   'P 1'
#
loop_
_entity.id
_entity.type
_entity.pdbx_description
1 polymer ?
#
loop_
_entity_poly.entity_id
_entity_poly.type
_entity_poly.pdbx_seq_one_letter_code
_entity_poly.pdbx_strand_id
1 'polypeptide(L)'
;MAARGAAGTSGAAPGSARTIRPADALYPGVLCFTSGMRCLLLVRFVSSFCLLLGAAVLFFALAGAPRDLAPLVDAVSPKSALIIVFAALTLILGELDARWARRVRVGLGAGIVVLAALTLVQQGLRLYPHLAAWPWALLLSLDVGIPAGAETFRAVNMATTAALGFALFGVALILLERLGRPVVLWTVQLLCAVCFMLALMVVMIHVMGVSFVLDGEAPAGREAGWPAAAALLLLSVGLYFGVSRHAEARAYYARYEDHKIIGVTTFLLLVTAVGAGLAGAGILLRQSYEVSQQTLKQTQASKAILFHDTLIAAQNQALRVARLVGELEGSHLRSLFLGLNDSRTATDGAQKNYELAALEIIEPDLGRTVALGEIGGETARVALREPANTWLVRRGAWLLESHIPIARAGGFTGTLVTHIRLHRVEQLLEQARGLGQTGALVVCAPRDATSMQCLPSRQNPQHGRVMLQRVGPPLPMARALAGEEGIAVAYDNFGVNVISAYGPIGSTGLGMAQKIATAELYAPLRERLGLVVASVLGLTLVGAALLWRLVHPLTSRLLETRAYLQGLTNSVPEAVITTDEGGGIKTCNPATTALFGYLEPELQARKIGALFAPTSAVAERADELIDSSGRMRSTGKVALERLGSRKDGTSFPVELTVTPFNLEGKRRFVAVVRDVSARQAAEEALHRSEEMFRALVDNAPDVIIRIDRGHRRLYANPAFETITGLARHAVIGKTHEESGMAALVSLDWYGTVDEVSETGQDKVVDFTLHGPAGPRFLQVRFVPERARDGSVQSVLALGRDVTVAKQAEAVLRESENRLRRITGHVPGMVFQLVSAPGAEPTFSYVSEGASALCGLASETVLADAPRFLDLIFDEDRPLFEQSMAQSARGLYPWSWEGRIRAGSLGETWVSLRATPTLLLDGGVVWDGIILNVTQTKLNELELRQSRESLRLLTAHREAVREDERKHIAREIHDELGQLLTALRMEVSAVGMAFGRDNPELDEKVRSMKTVINQTIQTVRQVATSLRPAALDLGLETAIDWLASEFCKRNAVECAVAIPGEIALDEVRATALFRILQETLTNIARHAGATSVSIKLKTTGEEICLKVTDNGRGFDPEEAKQGGSFGLKGIAERVLILGGTMTIKSAPGQGAELAVCIPAADPASGGVQ
;
A
#
# COMPACT_ATOMS: atom_id res chain seq x y z
N MET A 1 32.04 -25.15 40.97
CA MET A 1 31.92 -26.60 40.66
C MET A 1 32.90 -26.94 39.55
N ALA A 2 33.48 -28.15 39.55
CA ALA A 2 34.64 -28.51 38.73
C ALA A 2 34.51 -29.91 38.10
N ALA A 3 35.08 -30.07 36.89
CA ALA A 3 35.54 -31.30 36.19
C ALA A 3 35.82 -30.85 34.73
N ARG A 4 36.99 -30.95 34.08
CA ARG A 4 38.10 -31.95 33.98
C ARG A 4 37.69 -33.30 33.40
N GLY A 5 38.18 -33.58 32.18
CA GLY A 5 38.17 -34.88 31.50
C GLY A 5 39.04 -34.88 30.24
N ALA A 6 39.88 -35.91 30.04
CA ALA A 6 40.91 -36.03 29.00
C ALA A 6 41.26 -37.52 28.76
N ALA A 7 41.96 -37.97 27.71
CA ALA A 7 42.61 -37.29 26.57
C ALA A 7 42.63 -38.23 25.33
N GLY A 8 43.14 -37.80 24.17
CA GLY A 8 43.38 -38.72 23.03
C GLY A 8 43.97 -38.10 21.77
N THR A 9 45.25 -38.36 21.50
CA THR A 9 45.97 -38.16 20.22
C THR A 9 45.68 -39.36 19.27
N SER A 10 45.87 -39.40 17.95
CA SER A 10 46.61 -38.67 16.89
C SER A 10 45.88 -38.94 15.53
N GLY A 11 46.13 -38.40 14.33
CA GLY A 11 47.20 -37.62 13.69
C GLY A 11 46.89 -37.47 12.17
N ALA A 12 47.88 -37.02 11.37
CA ALA A 12 47.83 -36.75 9.90
C ALA A 12 47.15 -35.44 9.43
N ALA A 13 47.61 -34.91 8.29
CA ALA A 13 47.51 -33.49 7.88
C ALA A 13 46.79 -33.26 6.52
N PRO A 14 46.92 -32.11 5.82
CA PRO A 14 45.92 -31.04 5.85
C PRO A 14 45.15 -30.84 4.53
N GLY A 15 43.84 -30.56 4.61
CA GLY A 15 42.96 -30.34 3.46
C GLY A 15 42.06 -29.09 3.58
N SER A 16 42.48 -28.00 2.94
CA SER A 16 41.66 -26.83 2.50
C SER A 16 40.32 -26.53 3.22
N ALA A 17 40.37 -25.98 4.44
CA ALA A 17 39.21 -25.34 5.04
C ALA A 17 38.99 -23.93 4.48
N ARG A 18 37.97 -23.74 3.62
CA ARG A 18 37.49 -22.40 3.23
C ARG A 18 36.93 -21.68 4.47
N THR A 19 37.61 -20.63 4.92
CA THR A 19 37.10 -19.74 5.97
C THR A 19 35.89 -18.96 5.46
N ILE A 20 34.71 -19.31 5.99
CA ILE A 20 33.47 -18.58 5.77
C ILE A 20 33.61 -17.19 6.42
N ARG A 21 33.27 -16.13 5.68
CA ARG A 21 33.28 -14.75 6.21
C ARG A 21 32.06 -14.53 7.12
N PRO A 22 32.22 -14.02 8.35
CA PRO A 22 31.10 -13.55 9.16
C PRO A 22 30.70 -12.15 8.69
N ALA A 23 29.79 -12.08 7.72
CA ALA A 23 29.14 -10.84 7.27
C ALA A 23 27.72 -11.07 6.69
N ASP A 24 27.39 -12.30 6.27
CA ASP A 24 26.12 -12.62 5.59
C ASP A 24 24.98 -13.03 6.56
N ALA A 25 25.17 -12.91 7.87
CA ALA A 25 24.31 -13.50 8.89
C ALA A 25 23.35 -12.49 9.56
N LEU A 26 22.51 -11.79 8.79
CA LEU A 26 21.38 -11.00 9.33
C LEU A 26 20.24 -10.70 8.33
N TYR A 27 19.98 -11.62 7.37
CA TYR A 27 18.76 -11.61 6.55
C TYR A 27 18.21 -13.02 6.32
N PRO A 28 17.11 -13.42 6.99
CA PRO A 28 16.45 -14.69 6.68
C PRO A 28 15.55 -14.56 5.44
N GLY A 29 15.77 -15.41 4.42
CA GLY A 29 14.67 -15.86 3.54
C GLY A 29 14.70 -15.56 2.03
N VAL A 30 15.64 -14.77 1.46
CA VAL A 30 15.61 -14.42 0.01
C VAL A 30 16.94 -14.66 -0.73
N LEU A 31 17.42 -15.91 -0.71
CA LEU A 31 18.66 -16.32 -1.38
C LEU A 31 18.42 -16.92 -2.79
N CYS A 32 18.36 -16.05 -3.81
CA CYS A 32 18.56 -16.48 -5.21
C CYS A 32 19.29 -15.47 -6.13
N PHE A 33 19.47 -14.21 -5.73
CA PHE A 33 19.82 -13.13 -6.67
C PHE A 33 21.31 -12.78 -6.79
N THR A 34 22.23 -13.44 -6.07
CA THR A 34 23.62 -12.97 -5.91
C THR A 34 24.68 -13.62 -6.81
N SER A 35 24.35 -14.58 -7.68
CA SER A 35 25.33 -15.12 -8.65
C SER A 35 24.86 -15.09 -10.10
N GLY A 36 25.66 -14.44 -10.95
CA GLY A 36 25.44 -14.32 -12.38
C GLY A 36 25.48 -15.66 -13.15
N MET A 37 25.88 -16.75 -12.50
CA MET A 37 25.85 -18.09 -13.11
C MET A 37 24.47 -18.77 -12.95
N ARG A 38 23.82 -18.63 -11.79
CA ARG A 38 22.52 -19.28 -11.51
C ARG A 38 21.37 -18.68 -12.32
N CYS A 39 21.36 -17.36 -12.55
CA CYS A 39 20.33 -16.72 -13.37
C CYS A 39 20.40 -17.10 -14.86
N LEU A 40 21.57 -17.48 -15.40
CA LEU A 40 21.69 -17.95 -16.79
C LEU A 40 20.99 -19.32 -16.95
N LEU A 41 21.30 -20.24 -16.02
CA LEU A 41 20.71 -21.58 -15.98
C LEU A 41 19.18 -21.51 -15.87
N LEU A 42 18.63 -20.59 -15.07
CA LEU A 42 17.18 -20.40 -14.93
C LEU A 42 16.52 -19.97 -16.25
N VAL A 43 17.05 -18.93 -16.93
CA VAL A 43 16.47 -18.45 -18.21
C VAL A 43 16.54 -19.54 -19.28
N ARG A 44 17.67 -20.24 -19.39
CA ARG A 44 17.82 -21.37 -20.32
C ARG A 44 16.86 -22.52 -20.04
N PHE A 45 16.72 -22.90 -18.76
CA PHE A 45 15.83 -23.97 -18.34
C PHE A 45 14.37 -23.64 -18.65
N VAL A 46 13.89 -22.46 -18.23
CA VAL A 46 12.52 -22.00 -18.46
C VAL A 46 12.20 -21.90 -19.95
N SER A 47 13.10 -21.30 -20.74
CA SER A 47 12.88 -21.13 -22.18
C SER A 47 12.88 -22.47 -22.92
N SER A 48 13.83 -23.37 -22.61
CA SER A 48 13.91 -24.70 -23.23
C SER A 48 12.71 -25.57 -22.86
N PHE A 49 12.23 -25.51 -21.61
CA PHE A 49 11.03 -26.20 -21.17
C PHE A 49 9.78 -25.72 -21.93
N CYS A 50 9.58 -24.40 -22.02
CA CYS A 50 8.45 -23.83 -22.77
C CYS A 50 8.52 -24.16 -24.27
N LEU A 51 9.72 -24.15 -24.86
CA LEU A 51 9.94 -24.51 -26.26
C LEU A 51 9.57 -25.97 -26.53
N LEU A 52 10.05 -26.90 -25.70
CA LEU A 52 9.74 -28.34 -25.82
C LEU A 52 8.25 -28.61 -25.62
N LEU A 53 7.62 -27.98 -24.61
CA LEU A 53 6.19 -28.14 -24.33
C LEU A 53 5.33 -27.64 -25.50
N GLY A 54 5.61 -26.43 -26.01
CA GLY A 54 4.89 -25.87 -27.15
C GLY A 54 5.09 -26.68 -28.43
N ALA A 55 6.31 -27.14 -28.71
CA ALA A 55 6.61 -27.99 -29.88
C ALA A 55 5.92 -29.37 -29.78
N ALA A 56 5.89 -29.99 -28.60
CA ALA A 56 5.21 -31.26 -28.38
C ALA A 56 3.70 -31.15 -28.59
N VAL A 57 3.05 -30.10 -28.06
CA VAL A 57 1.63 -29.84 -28.32
C VAL A 57 1.36 -29.62 -29.81
N LEU A 58 2.20 -28.83 -30.51
CA LEU A 58 2.04 -28.62 -31.96
C LEU A 58 2.17 -29.93 -32.74
N PHE A 59 3.13 -30.78 -32.36
CA PHE A 59 3.36 -32.08 -32.98
C PHE A 59 2.17 -33.02 -32.78
N PHE A 60 1.69 -33.21 -31.54
CA PHE A 60 0.55 -34.09 -31.28
C PHE A 60 -0.79 -33.55 -31.81
N ALA A 61 -0.95 -32.24 -31.94
CA ALA A 61 -2.12 -31.65 -32.61
C ALA A 61 -2.15 -31.94 -34.12
N LEU A 62 -0.99 -32.15 -34.76
CA LEU A 62 -0.87 -32.48 -36.19
C LEU A 62 -0.79 -34.00 -36.45
N ALA A 63 -0.16 -34.77 -35.57
CA ALA A 63 0.09 -36.21 -35.71
C ALA A 63 -0.94 -37.11 -34.99
N GLY A 64 -1.79 -36.53 -34.15
CA GLY A 64 -2.70 -37.24 -33.25
C GLY A 64 -2.05 -37.54 -31.89
N ALA A 65 -2.77 -37.26 -30.81
CA ALA A 65 -2.30 -37.51 -29.45
C ALA A 65 -2.61 -38.96 -29.00
N PRO A 66 -1.69 -39.67 -28.34
CA PRO A 66 -2.03 -40.91 -27.63
C PRO A 66 -2.98 -40.59 -26.45
N ARG A 67 -3.82 -41.57 -26.06
CA ARG A 67 -4.94 -41.36 -25.11
C ARG A 67 -4.52 -40.66 -23.81
N ASP A 68 -3.32 -40.97 -23.29
CA ASP A 68 -2.83 -40.42 -22.02
C ASP A 68 -2.37 -38.95 -22.12
N LEU A 69 -2.06 -38.47 -23.32
CA LEU A 69 -1.65 -37.09 -23.60
C LEU A 69 -2.75 -36.23 -24.23
N ALA A 70 -3.85 -36.84 -24.70
CA ALA A 70 -4.99 -36.11 -25.24
C ALA A 70 -5.50 -34.97 -24.34
N PRO A 71 -5.64 -35.12 -22.99
CA PRO A 71 -6.11 -34.02 -22.14
C PRO A 71 -5.20 -32.79 -22.15
N LEU A 72 -3.88 -32.98 -22.30
CA LEU A 72 -2.91 -31.89 -22.34
C LEU A 72 -2.93 -31.15 -23.69
N VAL A 73 -3.11 -31.91 -24.78
CA VAL A 73 -3.20 -31.36 -26.15
C VAL A 73 -4.52 -30.62 -26.34
N ASP A 74 -5.63 -31.16 -25.84
CA ASP A 74 -6.94 -30.51 -25.87
C ASP A 74 -6.99 -29.23 -25.01
N ALA A 75 -6.18 -29.14 -23.95
CA ALA A 75 -6.10 -27.98 -23.07
C ALA A 75 -5.30 -26.78 -23.64
N VAL A 76 -4.53 -26.97 -24.73
CA VAL A 76 -3.65 -25.93 -25.31
C VAL A 76 -3.90 -25.77 -26.80
N SER A 77 -4.51 -24.64 -27.18
CA SER A 77 -4.77 -24.35 -28.59
C SER A 77 -3.48 -24.33 -29.43
N PRO A 78 -3.49 -24.78 -30.71
CA PRO A 78 -2.32 -24.70 -31.58
C PRO A 78 -1.76 -23.28 -31.72
N LYS A 79 -2.63 -22.26 -31.67
CA LYS A 79 -2.24 -20.83 -31.65
C LYS A 79 -1.47 -20.48 -30.37
N SER A 80 -1.92 -20.95 -29.21
CA SER A 80 -1.22 -20.77 -27.92
C SER A 80 0.14 -21.47 -27.93
N ALA A 81 0.20 -22.71 -28.41
CA ALA A 81 1.45 -23.46 -28.52
C ALA A 81 2.46 -22.76 -29.44
N LEU A 82 2.02 -22.23 -30.60
CA LEU A 82 2.86 -21.46 -31.51
C LEU A 82 3.38 -20.15 -30.87
N ILE A 83 2.52 -19.43 -30.15
CA ILE A 83 2.91 -18.23 -29.39
C ILE A 83 3.96 -18.57 -28.32
N ILE A 84 3.79 -19.66 -27.58
CA ILE A 84 4.74 -20.13 -26.55
C ILE A 84 6.09 -20.49 -27.19
N VAL A 85 6.08 -21.18 -28.33
CA VAL A 85 7.30 -21.50 -29.11
C VAL A 85 8.02 -20.23 -29.55
N PHE A 86 7.31 -19.24 -30.11
CA PHE A 86 7.92 -17.97 -30.52
C PHE A 86 8.50 -17.23 -29.33
N ALA A 87 7.79 -17.13 -28.22
CA ALA A 87 8.24 -16.47 -27.00
C ALA A 87 9.49 -17.14 -26.40
N ALA A 88 9.49 -18.46 -26.31
CA ALA A 88 10.64 -19.23 -25.82
C ALA A 88 11.88 -19.08 -26.73
N LEU A 89 11.69 -19.16 -28.05
CA LEU A 89 12.77 -18.98 -29.03
C LEU A 89 13.37 -17.57 -28.97
N THR A 90 12.53 -16.56 -28.74
CA THR A 90 12.94 -15.16 -28.62
C THR A 90 13.86 -14.93 -27.41
N LEU A 91 13.56 -15.55 -26.25
CA LEU A 91 14.41 -15.50 -25.06
C LEU A 91 15.75 -16.24 -25.26
N ILE A 92 15.75 -17.39 -25.94
CA ILE A 92 16.98 -18.15 -26.26
C ILE A 92 17.88 -17.34 -27.20
N LEU A 93 17.32 -16.74 -28.25
CA LEU A 93 18.05 -15.85 -29.17
C LEU A 93 18.51 -14.54 -28.50
N GLY A 94 17.97 -14.21 -27.32
CA GLY A 94 18.39 -13.10 -26.46
C GLY A 94 19.83 -13.21 -25.97
N GLU A 95 20.37 -14.43 -25.86
CA GLU A 95 21.75 -14.67 -25.44
C GLU A 95 22.79 -14.41 -26.55
N LEU A 96 22.37 -14.32 -27.81
CA LEU A 96 23.24 -14.13 -28.96
C LEU A 96 23.34 -12.63 -29.32
N ASP A 97 24.51 -12.03 -29.12
CA ASP A 97 24.79 -10.65 -29.52
C ASP A 97 25.15 -10.53 -31.01
N ALA A 98 24.23 -10.99 -31.87
CA ALA A 98 24.38 -10.97 -33.31
C ALA A 98 23.30 -10.11 -33.98
N ARG A 99 23.69 -9.29 -34.96
CA ARG A 99 22.76 -8.37 -35.68
C ARG A 99 21.59 -9.11 -36.35
N TRP A 100 21.80 -10.33 -36.83
CA TRP A 100 20.73 -11.16 -37.40
C TRP A 100 19.75 -11.65 -36.31
N ALA A 101 20.25 -12.06 -35.15
CA ALA A 101 19.44 -12.56 -34.03
C ALA A 101 18.50 -11.47 -33.48
N ARG A 102 18.94 -10.20 -33.45
CA ARG A 102 18.06 -9.06 -33.09
C ARG A 102 16.89 -8.89 -34.07
N ARG A 103 17.15 -8.96 -35.39
CA ARG A 103 16.08 -8.89 -36.42
C ARG A 103 15.07 -10.04 -36.27
N VAL A 104 15.56 -11.26 -36.03
CA VAL A 104 14.70 -12.43 -35.80
C VAL A 104 13.89 -12.25 -34.52
N ARG A 105 14.46 -11.73 -33.43
CA ARG A 105 13.74 -11.41 -32.18
C ARG A 105 12.59 -10.43 -32.40
N VAL A 106 12.81 -9.32 -33.14
CA VAL A 106 11.75 -8.36 -33.46
C VAL A 106 10.65 -9.01 -34.32
N GLY A 107 11.01 -9.83 -35.31
CA GLY A 107 10.06 -10.54 -36.17
C GLY A 107 9.18 -11.52 -35.39
N LEU A 108 9.77 -12.34 -34.51
CA LEU A 108 9.05 -13.25 -33.62
C LEU A 108 8.16 -12.49 -32.62
N GLY A 109 8.66 -11.38 -32.04
CA GLY A 109 7.87 -10.50 -31.17
C GLY A 109 6.64 -9.93 -31.87
N ALA A 110 6.78 -9.47 -33.12
CA ALA A 110 5.65 -9.02 -33.93
C ALA A 110 4.68 -10.16 -34.26
N GLY A 111 5.18 -11.37 -34.55
CA GLY A 111 4.36 -12.56 -34.76
C GLY A 111 3.49 -12.92 -33.54
N ILE A 112 4.05 -12.83 -32.32
CA ILE A 112 3.31 -13.00 -31.06
C ILE A 112 2.16 -11.98 -30.97
N VAL A 113 2.43 -10.69 -31.22
CA VAL A 113 1.41 -9.62 -31.16
C VAL A 113 0.29 -9.88 -32.16
N VAL A 114 0.61 -10.23 -33.41
CA VAL A 114 -0.39 -10.49 -34.46
C VAL A 114 -1.25 -11.71 -34.12
N LEU A 115 -0.66 -12.83 -33.70
CA LEU A 115 -1.41 -14.03 -33.31
C LEU A 115 -2.33 -13.77 -32.11
N ALA A 116 -1.84 -13.04 -31.10
CA ALA A 116 -2.63 -12.68 -29.93
C ALA A 116 -3.78 -11.70 -30.27
N ALA A 117 -3.52 -10.67 -31.07
CA ALA A 117 -4.54 -9.73 -31.56
C ALA A 117 -5.63 -10.46 -32.37
N LEU A 118 -5.23 -11.40 -33.23
CA LEU A 118 -6.17 -12.21 -34.00
C LEU A 118 -7.06 -13.08 -33.09
N THR A 119 -6.52 -13.67 -32.01
CA THR A 119 -7.36 -14.37 -31.01
C THR A 119 -8.34 -13.45 -30.28
N LEU A 120 -7.95 -12.21 -29.96
CA LEU A 120 -8.84 -11.23 -29.33
C LEU A 120 -9.97 -10.79 -30.28
N VAL A 121 -9.67 -10.54 -31.55
CA VAL A 121 -10.69 -10.23 -32.58
C VAL A 121 -11.66 -11.39 -32.76
N GLN A 122 -11.17 -12.64 -32.83
CA GLN A 122 -12.03 -13.82 -32.90
C GLN A 122 -12.95 -13.98 -31.68
N GLN A 123 -12.52 -13.56 -30.49
CA GLN A 123 -13.35 -13.59 -29.28
C GLN A 123 -14.37 -12.44 -29.26
N GLY A 124 -13.98 -11.23 -29.66
CA GLY A 124 -14.89 -10.10 -29.82
C GLY A 124 -16.04 -10.41 -30.80
N LEU A 125 -15.74 -11.05 -31.93
CA LEU A 125 -16.76 -11.45 -32.91
C LEU A 125 -17.77 -12.49 -32.39
N ARG A 126 -17.42 -13.29 -31.37
CA ARG A 126 -18.36 -14.23 -30.73
C ARG A 126 -19.36 -13.56 -29.80
N LEU A 127 -19.00 -12.43 -29.18
CA LEU A 127 -19.89 -11.64 -28.32
C LEU A 127 -20.96 -10.89 -29.11
N TYR A 128 -20.75 -10.69 -30.42
CA TYR A 128 -21.67 -9.98 -31.32
C TYR A 128 -22.05 -10.88 -32.51
N PRO A 129 -22.90 -11.91 -32.32
CA PRO A 129 -23.18 -12.93 -33.34
C PRO A 129 -23.79 -12.38 -34.64
N HIS A 130 -24.37 -11.18 -34.62
CA HIS A 130 -24.84 -10.47 -35.83
C HIS A 130 -23.68 -9.95 -36.72
N LEU A 131 -22.49 -9.71 -36.16
CA LEU A 131 -21.28 -9.40 -36.94
C LEU A 131 -20.61 -10.68 -37.49
N ALA A 132 -20.77 -11.81 -36.80
CA ALA A 132 -20.23 -13.10 -37.23
C ALA A 132 -20.88 -13.65 -38.52
N ALA A 133 -22.01 -13.08 -38.97
CA ALA A 133 -22.69 -13.45 -40.21
C ALA A 133 -21.98 -12.96 -41.49
N TRP A 134 -20.92 -12.15 -41.38
CA TRP A 134 -20.22 -11.58 -42.55
C TRP A 134 -19.16 -12.56 -43.10
N PRO A 135 -19.01 -12.72 -44.44
CA PRO A 135 -18.13 -13.74 -45.03
C PRO A 135 -16.65 -13.68 -44.62
N TRP A 136 -16.15 -12.51 -44.23
CA TRP A 136 -14.75 -12.34 -43.80
C TRP A 136 -14.47 -12.91 -42.40
N ALA A 137 -15.49 -13.19 -41.58
CA ALA A 137 -15.30 -13.82 -40.27
C ALA A 137 -14.74 -15.25 -40.39
N LEU A 138 -15.08 -15.97 -41.47
CA LEU A 138 -14.54 -17.28 -41.84
C LEU A 138 -13.08 -17.24 -42.33
N LEU A 139 -12.61 -16.11 -42.86
CA LEU A 139 -11.20 -15.93 -43.24
C LEU A 139 -10.27 -15.71 -42.03
N LEU A 140 -10.82 -15.35 -40.87
CA LEU A 140 -10.06 -15.21 -39.62
C LEU A 140 -9.87 -16.54 -38.88
N SER A 141 -10.64 -17.59 -39.19
CA SER A 141 -10.36 -18.95 -38.73
C SER A 141 -9.16 -19.54 -39.47
N LEU A 142 -7.99 -19.43 -38.84
CA LEU A 142 -6.76 -20.19 -39.15
C LEU A 142 -6.90 -21.73 -38.97
N ASP A 143 -8.10 -22.28 -39.12
CA ASP A 143 -8.40 -23.72 -39.07
C ASP A 143 -8.24 -24.32 -40.49
N VAL A 144 -7.05 -24.14 -41.05
CA VAL A 144 -6.70 -24.60 -42.40
C VAL A 144 -6.48 -26.12 -42.36
N GLY A 145 -7.46 -26.88 -42.88
CA GLY A 145 -7.28 -28.29 -43.23
C GLY A 145 -8.22 -29.32 -42.59
N ILE A 146 -9.29 -28.92 -41.90
CA ILE A 146 -10.23 -29.87 -41.26
C ILE A 146 -11.55 -29.94 -42.05
N PRO A 147 -12.03 -31.13 -42.50
CA PRO A 147 -13.28 -31.25 -43.26
C PRO A 147 -14.52 -30.88 -42.45
N ALA A 148 -15.48 -30.21 -43.09
CA ALA A 148 -16.79 -29.93 -42.51
C ALA A 148 -17.59 -31.25 -42.33
N GLY A 149 -17.72 -31.72 -41.09
CA GLY A 149 -18.50 -32.92 -40.77
C GLY A 149 -18.11 -33.65 -39.47
N ALA A 150 -16.94 -33.37 -38.89
CA ALA A 150 -16.53 -33.99 -37.62
C ALA A 150 -17.00 -33.17 -36.40
N GLU A 151 -18.09 -33.57 -35.75
CA GLU A 151 -18.63 -32.91 -34.54
C GLU A 151 -17.71 -33.00 -33.29
N THR A 152 -16.54 -33.63 -33.39
CA THR A 152 -15.69 -33.97 -32.24
C THR A 152 -14.71 -32.89 -31.80
N PHE A 153 -14.28 -31.95 -32.66
CA PHE A 153 -13.24 -30.99 -32.28
C PHE A 153 -13.76 -29.67 -31.70
N ARG A 154 -14.00 -29.69 -30.38
CA ARG A 154 -14.22 -28.51 -29.53
C ARG A 154 -12.93 -27.70 -29.36
N ALA A 155 -12.42 -27.07 -30.42
CA ALA A 155 -11.23 -26.22 -30.35
C ALA A 155 -11.31 -25.20 -29.20
N VAL A 156 -10.45 -25.40 -28.22
CA VAL A 156 -10.25 -24.53 -27.07
C VAL A 156 -9.58 -23.24 -27.55
N ASN A 157 -10.18 -22.09 -27.27
CA ASN A 157 -9.54 -20.80 -27.52
C ASN A 157 -8.80 -20.32 -26.27
N MET A 158 -7.62 -19.74 -26.46
CA MET A 158 -6.86 -19.05 -25.42
C MET A 158 -7.73 -18.03 -24.67
N ALA A 159 -7.67 -17.99 -23.34
CA ALA A 159 -8.40 -16.99 -22.55
C ALA A 159 -8.05 -15.55 -22.98
N THR A 160 -9.05 -14.65 -23.00
CA THR A 160 -8.92 -13.23 -23.38
C THR A 160 -7.77 -12.52 -22.64
N THR A 161 -7.67 -12.77 -21.34
CA THR A 161 -6.64 -12.28 -20.42
C THR A 161 -5.24 -12.82 -20.76
N ALA A 162 -5.13 -14.09 -21.13
CA ALA A 162 -3.87 -14.69 -21.58
C ALA A 162 -3.45 -14.15 -22.96
N ALA A 163 -4.41 -13.96 -23.88
CA ALA A 163 -4.17 -13.34 -25.18
C ALA A 163 -3.64 -11.90 -25.04
N LEU A 164 -4.28 -11.08 -24.21
CA LEU A 164 -3.80 -9.73 -23.88
C LEU A 164 -2.38 -9.78 -23.27
N GLY A 165 -2.13 -10.70 -22.34
CA GLY A 165 -0.82 -10.88 -21.73
C GLY A 165 0.28 -11.25 -22.72
N PHE A 166 0.01 -12.14 -23.69
CA PHE A 166 0.95 -12.46 -24.77
C PHE A 166 1.17 -11.30 -25.74
N ALA A 167 0.13 -10.52 -26.07
CA ALA A 167 0.30 -9.32 -26.89
C ALA A 167 1.25 -8.30 -26.22
N LEU A 168 1.05 -8.03 -24.92
CA LEU A 168 1.93 -7.16 -24.13
C LEU A 168 3.36 -7.72 -24.03
N PHE A 169 3.51 -9.04 -23.92
CA PHE A 169 4.81 -9.72 -23.93
C PHE A 169 5.56 -9.54 -25.27
N GLY A 170 4.84 -9.67 -26.39
CA GLY A 170 5.39 -9.41 -27.73
C GLY A 170 5.83 -7.95 -27.91
N VAL A 171 5.05 -6.99 -27.40
CA VAL A 171 5.44 -5.56 -27.39
C VAL A 171 6.70 -5.34 -26.53
N ALA A 172 6.78 -5.96 -25.34
CA ALA A 172 7.94 -5.84 -24.46
C ALA A 172 9.23 -6.36 -25.13
N LEU A 173 9.15 -7.47 -25.88
CA LEU A 173 10.26 -8.00 -26.68
C LEU A 173 10.70 -7.05 -27.79
N ILE A 174 9.77 -6.41 -28.50
CA ILE A 174 10.09 -5.44 -29.56
C ILE A 174 10.77 -4.19 -28.96
N LEU A 175 10.32 -3.74 -27.79
CA LEU A 175 10.90 -2.60 -27.07
C LEU A 175 12.27 -2.91 -26.45
N LEU A 176 12.55 -4.17 -26.09
CA LEU A 176 13.85 -4.60 -25.57
C LEU A 176 14.99 -4.32 -26.56
N GLU A 177 14.75 -4.53 -27.85
CA GLU A 177 15.72 -4.22 -28.93
C GLU A 177 15.82 -2.71 -29.25
N ARG A 178 15.02 -1.87 -28.59
CA ARG A 178 15.00 -0.40 -28.71
C ARG A 178 15.36 0.30 -27.40
N LEU A 179 16.08 -0.38 -26.51
CA LEU A 179 16.73 0.26 -25.39
C LEU A 179 17.70 1.37 -25.91
N GLY A 180 17.93 2.37 -25.05
CA GLY A 180 18.70 3.58 -25.38
C GLY A 180 18.14 4.84 -24.74
N ARG A 181 16.88 4.82 -24.26
CA ARG A 181 16.29 5.83 -23.38
C ARG A 181 15.80 5.17 -22.09
N PRO A 182 15.95 5.82 -20.91
CA PRO A 182 15.53 5.23 -19.63
C PRO A 182 14.02 4.93 -19.61
N VAL A 183 13.19 5.78 -20.22
CA VAL A 183 11.73 5.57 -20.34
C VAL A 183 11.38 4.23 -21.00
N VAL A 184 12.16 3.77 -21.98
CA VAL A 184 11.92 2.48 -22.64
C VAL A 184 12.21 1.32 -21.68
N LEU A 185 13.27 1.41 -20.87
CA LEU A 185 13.58 0.40 -19.84
C LEU A 185 12.44 0.29 -18.82
N TRP A 186 11.94 1.42 -18.31
CA TRP A 186 10.77 1.45 -17.42
C TRP A 186 9.52 0.85 -18.07
N THR A 187 9.27 1.17 -19.34
CA THR A 187 8.13 0.63 -20.10
C THR A 187 8.22 -0.89 -20.24
N VAL A 188 9.39 -1.42 -20.57
CA VAL A 188 9.62 -2.88 -20.67
C VAL A 188 9.44 -3.55 -19.30
N GLN A 189 9.96 -2.98 -18.22
CA GLN A 189 9.76 -3.52 -16.87
C GLN A 189 8.29 -3.52 -16.44
N LEU A 190 7.55 -2.43 -16.73
CA LEU A 190 6.12 -2.34 -16.45
C LEU A 190 5.34 -3.43 -17.23
N LEU A 191 5.64 -3.61 -18.51
CA LEU A 191 5.04 -4.67 -19.32
C LEU A 191 5.35 -6.07 -18.76
N CYS A 192 6.60 -6.35 -18.35
CA CYS A 192 6.94 -7.61 -17.68
C CYS A 192 6.08 -7.85 -16.43
N ALA A 193 5.89 -6.82 -15.61
CA ALA A 193 5.08 -6.91 -14.40
C ALA A 193 3.60 -7.14 -14.73
N VAL A 194 3.02 -6.41 -15.69
CA VAL A 194 1.63 -6.59 -16.12
C VAL A 194 1.41 -8.00 -16.71
N CYS A 195 2.32 -8.51 -17.56
CA CYS A 195 2.25 -9.87 -18.10
C CYS A 195 2.27 -10.93 -16.99
N PHE A 196 3.19 -10.80 -16.02
CA PHE A 196 3.25 -11.71 -14.86
C PHE A 196 1.96 -11.69 -14.04
N MET A 197 1.39 -10.51 -13.82
CA MET A 197 0.19 -10.31 -13.00
C MET A 197 -1.08 -10.84 -13.68
N LEU A 198 -1.24 -10.60 -14.99
CA LEU A 198 -2.31 -11.19 -15.80
C LEU A 198 -2.23 -12.73 -15.77
N ALA A 199 -1.01 -13.28 -15.91
CA ALA A 199 -0.78 -14.71 -15.87
C ALA A 199 -1.11 -15.31 -14.49
N LEU A 200 -0.63 -14.69 -13.40
CA LEU A 200 -0.90 -15.10 -12.02
C LEU A 200 -2.41 -15.06 -11.72
N MET A 201 -3.11 -14.04 -12.19
CA MET A 201 -4.56 -13.92 -12.02
C MET A 201 -5.31 -15.09 -12.67
N VAL A 202 -4.99 -15.45 -13.91
CA VAL A 202 -5.63 -16.58 -14.61
C VAL A 202 -5.32 -17.91 -13.93
N VAL A 203 -4.08 -18.12 -13.50
CA VAL A 203 -3.69 -19.34 -12.75
C VAL A 203 -4.45 -19.42 -11.41
N MET A 204 -4.58 -18.32 -10.66
CA MET A 204 -5.35 -18.31 -9.40
C MET A 204 -6.85 -18.51 -9.60
N ILE A 205 -7.46 -17.89 -10.63
CA ILE A 205 -8.88 -18.13 -10.96
C ILE A 205 -9.14 -19.62 -11.24
N HIS A 206 -8.22 -20.28 -11.95
CA HIS A 206 -8.31 -21.71 -12.21
C HIS A 206 -8.13 -22.56 -10.94
N VAL A 207 -7.06 -22.34 -10.16
CA VAL A 207 -6.78 -23.07 -8.91
C VAL A 207 -7.92 -22.94 -7.89
N MET A 208 -8.57 -21.77 -7.83
CA MET A 208 -9.70 -21.53 -6.92
C MET A 208 -11.05 -22.05 -7.44
N GLY A 209 -11.14 -22.46 -8.72
CA GLY A 209 -12.38 -22.94 -9.34
C GLY A 209 -13.42 -21.84 -9.67
N VAL A 210 -12.99 -20.58 -9.79
CA VAL A 210 -13.87 -19.39 -9.87
C VAL A 210 -14.06 -18.90 -11.32
N SER A 211 -13.80 -19.76 -12.31
CA SER A 211 -13.81 -19.43 -13.73
C SER A 211 -15.15 -18.92 -14.28
N PHE A 212 -16.27 -19.18 -13.60
CA PHE A 212 -17.61 -18.76 -14.04
C PHE A 212 -17.99 -17.31 -13.67
N VAL A 213 -17.31 -16.64 -12.72
CA VAL A 213 -17.75 -15.34 -12.18
C VAL A 213 -17.51 -14.18 -13.16
N LEU A 214 -16.46 -14.29 -13.97
CA LEU A 214 -15.99 -13.26 -14.89
C LEU A 214 -16.61 -13.42 -16.30
N ASP A 215 -16.59 -14.63 -16.85
CA ASP A 215 -17.13 -14.94 -18.18
C ASP A 215 -18.63 -15.30 -18.08
N GLY A 216 -19.48 -14.28 -17.96
CA GLY A 216 -20.90 -14.39 -17.57
C GLY A 216 -21.85 -15.22 -18.47
N GLU A 217 -21.38 -15.88 -19.53
CA GLU A 217 -22.21 -16.56 -20.54
C GLU A 217 -21.72 -17.98 -20.93
N ALA A 218 -20.62 -18.49 -20.38
CA ALA A 218 -20.14 -19.84 -20.72
C ALA A 218 -20.77 -20.92 -19.79
N PRO A 219 -21.50 -21.92 -20.33
CA PRO A 219 -21.98 -23.05 -19.53
C PRO A 219 -20.80 -23.97 -19.15
N ALA A 220 -20.99 -24.76 -18.10
CA ALA A 220 -19.97 -25.65 -17.55
C ALA A 220 -19.30 -26.54 -18.64
N GLY A 221 -18.01 -26.28 -18.90
CA GLY A 221 -17.20 -27.10 -19.81
C GLY A 221 -16.25 -26.31 -20.71
N ARG A 222 -15.14 -25.83 -20.14
CA ARG A 222 -13.84 -25.56 -20.82
C ARG A 222 -12.80 -25.11 -19.78
N GLU A 223 -12.02 -26.05 -19.27
CA GLU A 223 -10.93 -25.85 -18.29
C GLU A 223 -9.67 -25.16 -18.89
N ALA A 224 -9.87 -24.33 -19.91
CA ALA A 224 -9.10 -24.49 -21.13
C ALA A 224 -8.38 -23.19 -21.51
N GLY A 225 -7.38 -22.85 -20.70
CA GLY A 225 -6.59 -21.62 -20.85
C GLY A 225 -5.51 -21.42 -19.79
N TRP A 226 -5.60 -22.13 -18.65
CA TRP A 226 -4.60 -22.07 -17.59
C TRP A 226 -3.18 -22.51 -18.02
N PRO A 227 -2.94 -23.47 -18.94
CA PRO A 227 -1.57 -23.85 -19.30
C PRO A 227 -0.89 -22.75 -20.13
N ALA A 228 -1.67 -22.03 -20.96
CA ALA A 228 -1.19 -20.86 -21.67
C ALA A 228 -0.82 -19.71 -20.71
N ALA A 229 -1.61 -19.50 -19.64
CA ALA A 229 -1.26 -18.56 -18.58
C ALA A 229 -0.05 -19.01 -17.75
N ALA A 230 0.08 -20.30 -17.42
CA ALA A 230 1.24 -20.83 -16.73
C ALA A 230 2.53 -20.65 -17.56
N ALA A 231 2.46 -20.88 -18.87
CA ALA A 231 3.54 -20.57 -19.80
C ALA A 231 3.87 -19.07 -19.84
N LEU A 232 2.85 -18.19 -19.92
CA LEU A 232 3.07 -16.74 -19.85
C LEU A 232 3.73 -16.30 -18.53
N LEU A 233 3.38 -16.91 -17.40
CA LEU A 233 3.97 -16.64 -16.09
C LEU A 233 5.47 -16.98 -16.09
N LEU A 234 5.81 -18.19 -16.54
CA LEU A 234 7.19 -18.64 -16.70
C LEU A 234 7.99 -17.75 -17.66
N LEU A 235 7.43 -17.45 -18.84
CA LEU A 235 8.04 -16.58 -19.85
C LEU A 235 8.25 -15.16 -19.33
N SER A 236 7.31 -14.61 -18.54
CA SER A 236 7.44 -13.27 -17.92
C SER A 236 8.60 -13.20 -16.93
N VAL A 237 8.82 -14.26 -16.14
CA VAL A 237 10.02 -14.40 -15.29
C VAL A 237 11.28 -14.46 -16.14
N GLY A 238 11.29 -15.27 -17.21
CA GLY A 238 12.40 -15.35 -18.16
C GLY A 238 12.76 -14.00 -18.78
N LEU A 239 11.76 -13.25 -19.21
CA LEU A 239 11.91 -11.90 -19.80
C LEU A 239 12.47 -10.90 -18.78
N TYR A 240 11.96 -10.88 -17.54
CA TYR A 240 12.49 -10.02 -16.47
C TYR A 240 13.99 -10.25 -16.22
N PHE A 241 14.42 -11.52 -16.12
CA PHE A 241 15.83 -11.86 -16.02
C PHE A 241 16.63 -11.50 -17.28
N GLY A 242 16.03 -11.62 -18.47
CA GLY A 242 16.60 -11.13 -19.74
C GLY A 242 16.88 -9.63 -19.72
N VAL A 243 15.90 -8.80 -19.34
CA VAL A 243 16.04 -7.34 -19.18
C VAL A 243 17.21 -7.01 -18.26
N SER A 244 17.29 -7.66 -17.09
CA SER A 244 18.36 -7.42 -16.10
C SER A 244 19.79 -7.70 -16.60
N ARG A 245 19.93 -8.38 -17.74
CA ARG A 245 21.21 -8.73 -18.38
C ARG A 245 21.54 -7.91 -19.61
N HIS A 246 20.57 -7.20 -20.19
CA HIS A 246 20.81 -6.35 -21.35
C HIS A 246 21.93 -5.35 -21.02
N ALA A 247 22.88 -5.15 -21.95
CA ALA A 247 24.10 -4.39 -21.65
C ALA A 247 23.79 -2.96 -21.16
N GLU A 248 22.83 -2.31 -21.81
CA GLU A 248 22.36 -0.97 -21.46
C GLU A 248 21.58 -0.92 -20.15
N ALA A 249 20.77 -1.94 -19.85
CA ALA A 249 20.07 -2.04 -18.57
C ALA A 249 21.06 -2.24 -17.41
N ARG A 250 22.10 -3.06 -17.61
CA ARG A 250 23.21 -3.20 -16.66
C ARG A 250 23.95 -1.89 -16.46
N ALA A 251 24.25 -1.14 -17.53
CA ALA A 251 24.89 0.17 -17.45
C ALA A 251 24.01 1.21 -16.70
N TYR A 252 22.69 1.17 -16.91
CA TYR A 252 21.73 2.00 -16.18
C TYR A 252 21.70 1.65 -14.69
N TYR A 253 21.51 0.38 -14.31
CA TYR A 253 21.47 -0.02 -12.90
C TYR A 253 22.82 0.14 -12.18
N ALA A 254 23.95 0.05 -12.88
CA ALA A 254 25.27 0.35 -12.31
C ALA A 254 25.46 1.85 -12.02
N ARG A 255 24.71 2.73 -12.69
CA ARG A 255 24.70 4.18 -12.44
C ARG A 255 23.62 4.60 -11.42
N TYR A 256 22.62 3.74 -11.19
CA TYR A 256 21.43 4.02 -10.40
C TYR A 256 20.99 2.79 -9.57
N GLU A 257 21.81 2.36 -8.61
CA GLU A 257 21.52 1.17 -7.79
C GLU A 257 20.18 1.27 -7.04
N ASP A 258 19.83 2.46 -6.55
CA ASP A 258 18.57 2.81 -5.89
C ASP A 258 17.34 2.33 -6.66
N HIS A 259 17.32 2.60 -7.97
CA HIS A 259 16.19 2.27 -8.85
C HIS A 259 16.05 0.76 -9.05
N LYS A 260 17.15 0.00 -8.97
CA LYS A 260 17.12 -1.47 -8.99
C LYS A 260 16.50 -2.02 -7.70
N ILE A 261 16.91 -1.49 -6.54
CA ILE A 261 16.38 -1.92 -5.23
C ILE A 261 14.89 -1.59 -5.12
N ILE A 262 14.51 -0.36 -5.44
CA ILE A 262 13.11 0.10 -5.40
C ILE A 262 12.27 -0.69 -6.41
N GLY A 263 12.75 -0.90 -7.64
CA GLY A 263 12.04 -1.68 -8.67
C GLY A 263 11.78 -3.13 -8.27
N VAL A 264 12.81 -3.84 -7.78
CA VAL A 264 12.68 -5.23 -7.29
C VAL A 264 11.70 -5.31 -6.11
N THR A 265 11.83 -4.41 -5.14
CA THR A 265 11.02 -4.45 -3.91
C THR A 265 9.55 -4.10 -4.20
N THR A 266 9.31 -3.11 -5.06
CA THR A 266 7.97 -2.73 -5.52
C THR A 266 7.31 -3.87 -6.30
N PHE A 267 8.06 -4.54 -7.20
CA PHE A 267 7.56 -5.72 -7.91
C PHE A 267 7.18 -6.85 -6.94
N LEU A 268 8.03 -7.15 -5.94
CA LEU A 268 7.76 -8.19 -4.95
C LEU A 268 6.52 -7.89 -4.09
N LEU A 269 6.36 -6.62 -3.67
CA LEU A 269 5.18 -6.14 -2.94
C LEU A 269 3.91 -6.22 -3.79
N LEU A 270 3.97 -5.83 -5.06
CA LEU A 270 2.84 -5.89 -5.98
C LEU A 270 2.38 -7.34 -6.18
N VAL A 271 3.33 -8.27 -6.39
CA VAL A 271 3.06 -9.71 -6.56
C VAL A 271 2.48 -10.33 -5.28
N THR A 272 3.04 -10.02 -4.10
CA THR A 272 2.55 -10.59 -2.83
C THR A 272 1.19 -10.03 -2.44
N ALA A 273 0.98 -8.71 -2.56
CA ALA A 273 -0.28 -8.07 -2.21
C ALA A 273 -1.43 -8.48 -3.15
N VAL A 274 -1.21 -8.52 -4.47
CA VAL A 274 -2.25 -8.96 -5.41
C VAL A 274 -2.41 -10.48 -5.39
N GLY A 275 -1.35 -11.26 -5.20
CA GLY A 275 -1.45 -12.70 -5.00
C GLY A 275 -2.30 -13.05 -3.77
N ALA A 276 -2.01 -12.43 -2.62
CA ALA A 276 -2.80 -12.62 -1.40
C ALA A 276 -4.23 -12.08 -1.53
N GLY A 277 -4.42 -10.92 -2.16
CA GLY A 277 -5.73 -10.32 -2.41
C GLY A 277 -6.62 -11.17 -3.32
N LEU A 278 -6.08 -11.69 -4.43
CA LEU A 278 -6.78 -12.60 -5.34
C LEU A 278 -7.06 -13.96 -4.68
N ALA A 279 -6.14 -14.49 -3.87
CA ALA A 279 -6.37 -15.73 -3.14
C ALA A 279 -7.48 -15.57 -2.08
N GLY A 280 -7.43 -14.50 -1.28
CA GLY A 280 -8.47 -14.19 -0.30
C GLY A 280 -9.84 -13.95 -0.93
N ALA A 281 -9.88 -13.19 -2.03
CA ALA A 281 -11.11 -13.00 -2.81
C ALA A 281 -11.62 -14.33 -3.38
N GLY A 282 -10.74 -15.17 -3.96
CA GLY A 282 -11.11 -16.49 -4.50
C GLY A 282 -11.71 -17.43 -3.45
N ILE A 283 -11.13 -17.47 -2.25
CA ILE A 283 -11.65 -18.27 -1.11
C ILE A 283 -13.03 -17.76 -0.70
N LEU A 284 -13.21 -16.44 -0.54
CA LEU A 284 -14.50 -15.85 -0.16
C LEU A 284 -15.58 -16.05 -1.22
N LEU A 285 -15.23 -15.91 -2.51
CA LEU A 285 -16.13 -16.17 -3.64
C LEU A 285 -16.57 -17.64 -3.64
N ARG A 286 -15.64 -18.58 -3.45
CA ARG A 286 -15.93 -20.01 -3.40
C ARG A 286 -16.82 -20.37 -2.21
N GLN A 287 -16.51 -19.88 -1.01
CA GLN A 287 -17.33 -20.13 0.18
C GLN A 287 -18.74 -19.53 0.03
N SER A 288 -18.86 -18.31 -0.51
CA SER A 288 -20.15 -17.67 -0.79
C SER A 288 -20.95 -18.45 -1.84
N TYR A 289 -20.29 -19.04 -2.84
CA TYR A 289 -20.91 -19.87 -3.87
C TYR A 289 -21.43 -21.19 -3.30
N GLU A 290 -20.60 -21.92 -2.55
CA GLU A 290 -20.97 -23.18 -1.89
C GLU A 290 -22.17 -22.97 -0.93
N VAL A 291 -22.17 -21.90 -0.13
CA VAL A 291 -23.31 -21.52 0.73
C VAL A 291 -24.57 -21.19 -0.08
N SER A 292 -24.44 -20.41 -1.15
CA SER A 292 -25.59 -20.04 -2.01
C SER A 292 -26.24 -21.26 -2.66
N GLN A 293 -25.42 -22.20 -3.12
CA GLN A 293 -25.88 -23.48 -3.67
C GLN A 293 -26.58 -24.34 -2.61
N GLN A 294 -25.96 -24.52 -1.44
CA GLN A 294 -26.53 -25.26 -0.31
C GLN A 294 -27.91 -24.70 0.08
N THR A 295 -28.01 -23.37 0.21
CA THR A 295 -29.24 -22.65 0.56
C THR A 295 -30.33 -22.84 -0.49
N LEU A 296 -29.98 -22.79 -1.78
CA LEU A 296 -30.94 -22.97 -2.86
C LEU A 296 -31.48 -24.41 -2.90
N LYS A 297 -30.63 -25.43 -2.73
CA LYS A 297 -31.07 -26.83 -2.65
C LYS A 297 -31.96 -27.07 -1.43
N GLN A 298 -31.57 -26.60 -0.25
CA GLN A 298 -32.38 -26.72 0.97
C GLN A 298 -33.75 -26.04 0.79
N THR A 299 -33.79 -24.82 0.26
CA THR A 299 -35.04 -24.08 0.02
C THR A 299 -35.96 -24.82 -0.97
N GLN A 300 -35.40 -25.40 -2.04
CA GLN A 300 -36.15 -26.17 -3.02
C GLN A 300 -36.70 -27.48 -2.42
N ALA A 301 -35.89 -28.20 -1.64
CA ALA A 301 -36.31 -29.41 -0.96
C ALA A 301 -37.43 -29.15 0.07
N SER A 302 -37.30 -28.13 0.92
CA SER A 302 -38.34 -27.75 1.88
C SER A 302 -39.65 -27.35 1.19
N LYS A 303 -39.59 -26.67 0.04
CA LYS A 303 -40.78 -26.35 -0.76
C LYS A 303 -41.39 -27.58 -1.42
N ALA A 304 -40.59 -28.54 -1.88
CA ALA A 304 -41.09 -29.79 -2.44
C ALA A 304 -41.82 -30.63 -1.39
N ILE A 305 -41.27 -30.71 -0.16
CA ILE A 305 -41.92 -31.38 0.98
C ILE A 305 -43.26 -30.69 1.31
N LEU A 306 -43.27 -29.37 1.49
CA LEU A 306 -44.51 -28.64 1.82
C LEU A 306 -45.58 -28.74 0.72
N PHE A 307 -45.17 -28.80 -0.55
CA PHE A 307 -46.06 -29.04 -1.69
C PHE A 307 -46.64 -30.46 -1.63
N HIS A 308 -45.81 -31.47 -1.37
CA HIS A 308 -46.22 -32.86 -1.20
C HIS A 308 -47.21 -33.03 -0.05
N ASP A 309 -46.87 -32.53 1.15
CA ASP A 309 -47.70 -32.63 2.35
C ASP A 309 -49.07 -31.96 2.15
N THR A 310 -49.12 -30.84 1.41
CA THR A 310 -50.38 -30.16 1.06
C THR A 310 -51.27 -31.03 0.16
N LEU A 311 -50.69 -31.72 -0.83
CA LEU A 311 -51.45 -32.65 -1.68
C LEU A 311 -51.96 -33.87 -0.89
N ILE A 312 -51.13 -34.45 -0.02
CA ILE A 312 -51.50 -35.60 0.82
C ILE A 312 -52.56 -35.21 1.85
N ALA A 313 -52.46 -34.04 2.48
CA ALA A 313 -53.47 -33.52 3.39
C ALA A 313 -54.82 -33.34 2.69
N ALA A 314 -54.84 -32.74 1.50
CA ALA A 314 -56.03 -32.58 0.69
C ALA A 314 -56.62 -33.94 0.25
N GLN A 315 -55.80 -34.93 -0.12
CA GLN A 315 -56.31 -36.28 -0.41
C GLN A 315 -56.93 -36.94 0.83
N ASN A 316 -56.30 -36.83 1.99
CA ASN A 316 -56.84 -37.36 3.25
C ASN A 316 -58.16 -36.66 3.66
N GLN A 317 -58.39 -35.44 3.19
CA GLN A 317 -59.64 -34.70 3.34
C GLN A 317 -60.70 -35.21 2.34
N ALA A 318 -60.34 -35.41 1.06
CA ALA A 318 -61.19 -36.06 0.07
C ALA A 318 -61.66 -37.46 0.50
N LEU A 319 -60.75 -38.28 1.03
CA LEU A 319 -61.06 -39.62 1.55
C LEU A 319 -61.95 -39.58 2.80
N ARG A 320 -61.84 -38.55 3.65
CA ARG A 320 -62.75 -38.36 4.80
C ARG A 320 -64.16 -37.99 4.33
N VAL A 321 -64.28 -37.08 3.37
CA VAL A 321 -65.56 -36.72 2.73
C VAL A 321 -66.18 -37.96 2.06
N ALA A 322 -65.39 -38.79 1.37
CA ALA A 322 -65.88 -40.00 0.73
C ALA A 322 -66.45 -41.04 1.73
N ARG A 323 -65.85 -41.20 2.91
CA ARG A 323 -66.40 -42.07 3.98
C ARG A 323 -67.73 -41.54 4.50
N LEU A 324 -67.80 -40.24 4.81
CA LEU A 324 -69.04 -39.56 5.24
C LEU A 324 -70.18 -39.73 4.23
N VAL A 325 -69.88 -39.63 2.92
CA VAL A 325 -70.88 -39.86 1.86
C VAL A 325 -71.27 -41.35 1.75
N GLY A 326 -70.32 -42.27 1.97
CA GLY A 326 -70.56 -43.72 1.94
C GLY A 326 -71.39 -44.26 3.12
N GLU A 327 -71.33 -43.60 4.27
CA GLU A 327 -72.07 -43.97 5.49
C GLU A 327 -73.56 -43.55 5.46
N LEU A 328 -73.99 -42.76 4.47
CA LEU A 328 -75.38 -42.30 4.34
C LEU A 328 -76.29 -43.32 3.61
N GLU A 329 -77.43 -43.63 4.22
CA GLU A 329 -78.47 -44.49 3.64
C GLU A 329 -79.13 -43.87 2.39
N GLY A 330 -79.53 -44.73 1.44
CA GLY A 330 -79.92 -44.31 0.09
C GLY A 330 -81.16 -43.40 -0.02
N SER A 331 -82.06 -43.44 0.95
CA SER A 331 -83.23 -42.54 1.04
C SER A 331 -82.86 -41.14 1.54
N HIS A 332 -81.84 -41.04 2.41
CA HIS A 332 -81.34 -39.77 2.92
C HIS A 332 -80.45 -39.05 1.91
N LEU A 333 -79.62 -39.76 1.12
CA LEU A 333 -78.82 -39.10 0.08
C LEU A 333 -79.69 -38.37 -0.96
N ARG A 334 -80.76 -39.00 -1.48
CA ARG A 334 -81.67 -38.31 -2.43
C ARG A 334 -82.40 -37.12 -1.82
N SER A 335 -82.80 -37.18 -0.55
CA SER A 335 -83.50 -36.08 0.12
C SER A 335 -82.55 -34.96 0.59
N LEU A 336 -81.30 -35.28 0.97
CA LEU A 336 -80.23 -34.29 1.14
C LEU A 336 -79.96 -33.59 -0.20
N PHE A 337 -79.73 -34.32 -1.31
CA PHE A 337 -79.43 -33.67 -2.59
C PHE A 337 -80.59 -32.88 -3.19
N LEU A 338 -81.84 -33.34 -3.06
CA LEU A 338 -83.02 -32.56 -3.44
C LEU A 338 -83.22 -31.34 -2.53
N GLY A 339 -83.03 -31.48 -1.22
CA GLY A 339 -83.12 -30.37 -0.26
C GLY A 339 -81.95 -29.38 -0.30
N LEU A 340 -80.76 -29.80 -0.72
CA LEU A 340 -79.57 -28.95 -0.91
C LEU A 340 -79.68 -28.07 -2.17
N ASN A 341 -80.50 -28.47 -3.14
CA ASN A 341 -80.81 -27.65 -4.31
C ASN A 341 -81.82 -26.53 -3.99
N ASP A 342 -82.74 -26.77 -3.04
CA ASP A 342 -83.70 -25.77 -2.54
C ASP A 342 -83.17 -24.94 -1.35
N SER A 343 -82.13 -25.40 -0.63
CA SER A 343 -81.61 -24.75 0.57
C SER A 343 -80.12 -24.41 0.50
N ARG A 344 -79.83 -23.14 0.13
CA ARG A 344 -78.48 -22.53 0.15
C ARG A 344 -77.72 -22.64 1.48
N THR A 345 -78.41 -22.88 2.62
CA THR A 345 -77.78 -22.83 3.95
C THR A 345 -77.05 -24.11 4.35
N ALA A 346 -77.42 -25.27 3.80
CA ALA A 346 -76.76 -26.54 4.12
C ALA A 346 -75.51 -26.80 3.25
N THR A 347 -75.51 -26.27 2.01
CA THR A 347 -74.35 -26.26 1.10
C THR A 347 -73.20 -25.41 1.66
N ASP A 348 -73.51 -24.23 2.18
CA ASP A 348 -72.54 -23.28 2.76
C ASP A 348 -71.77 -23.88 3.95
N GLY A 349 -72.43 -24.71 4.78
CA GLY A 349 -71.83 -25.38 5.92
C GLY A 349 -70.82 -26.47 5.54
N ALA A 350 -71.13 -27.27 4.51
CA ALA A 350 -70.20 -28.29 4.01
C ALA A 350 -69.00 -27.67 3.27
N GLN A 351 -69.20 -26.61 2.49
CA GLN A 351 -68.11 -25.88 1.83
C GLN A 351 -67.17 -25.20 2.83
N LYS A 352 -67.70 -24.56 3.89
CA LYS A 352 -66.87 -23.92 4.93
C LYS A 352 -66.13 -24.91 5.83
N ASN A 353 -66.76 -26.01 6.24
CA ASN A 353 -66.14 -26.94 7.20
C ASN A 353 -65.13 -27.91 6.57
N TYR A 354 -65.16 -28.10 5.24
CA TYR A 354 -64.31 -29.07 4.54
C TYR A 354 -63.53 -28.50 3.33
N GLU A 355 -63.46 -27.17 3.17
CA GLU A 355 -62.72 -26.45 2.09
C GLU A 355 -62.97 -27.00 0.67
N LEU A 356 -64.16 -27.55 0.44
CA LEU A 356 -64.58 -28.11 -0.85
C LEU A 356 -64.99 -26.97 -1.79
N ALA A 357 -64.33 -26.89 -2.95
CA ALA A 357 -64.77 -26.02 -4.04
C ALA A 357 -66.03 -26.60 -4.69
N ALA A 358 -66.01 -27.89 -5.01
CA ALA A 358 -67.15 -28.62 -5.53
C ALA A 358 -67.10 -30.13 -5.22
N LEU A 359 -68.25 -30.79 -5.35
CA LEU A 359 -68.44 -32.23 -5.16
C LEU A 359 -69.35 -32.77 -6.27
N GLU A 360 -68.94 -33.81 -6.98
CA GLU A 360 -69.76 -34.49 -7.99
C GLU A 360 -69.91 -35.99 -7.68
N ILE A 361 -71.07 -36.57 -7.98
CA ILE A 361 -71.28 -38.03 -7.96
C ILE A 361 -71.64 -38.51 -9.37
N ILE A 362 -70.92 -39.53 -9.84
CA ILE A 362 -71.12 -40.19 -11.14
C ILE A 362 -71.70 -41.58 -10.89
N GLU A 363 -73.01 -41.77 -11.16
CA GLU A 363 -73.68 -43.08 -11.12
C GLU A 363 -73.49 -43.84 -12.46
N PRO A 364 -73.12 -45.14 -12.45
CA PRO A 364 -72.79 -45.87 -13.68
C PRO A 364 -73.99 -46.08 -14.62
N ASP A 365 -75.17 -46.32 -14.05
CA ASP A 365 -76.35 -46.80 -14.80
C ASP A 365 -77.25 -45.67 -15.33
N LEU A 366 -76.98 -44.42 -14.93
CA LEU A 366 -77.84 -43.27 -15.23
C LEU A 366 -77.14 -42.10 -15.93
N GLY A 367 -75.80 -42.05 -15.96
CA GLY A 367 -75.04 -40.96 -16.58
C GLY A 367 -75.33 -39.57 -16.00
N ARG A 368 -76.00 -39.49 -14.84
CA ARG A 368 -76.39 -38.25 -14.19
C ARG A 368 -75.30 -37.82 -13.21
N THR A 369 -74.58 -36.76 -13.56
CA THR A 369 -73.71 -36.05 -12.65
C THR A 369 -74.56 -35.18 -11.72
N VAL A 370 -74.46 -35.39 -10.41
CA VAL A 370 -75.04 -34.45 -9.42
C VAL A 370 -73.90 -33.65 -8.82
N ALA A 371 -73.82 -32.36 -9.15
CA ALA A 371 -72.76 -31.45 -8.73
C ALA A 371 -73.25 -30.45 -7.68
N LEU A 372 -72.43 -30.22 -6.65
CA LEU A 372 -72.60 -29.17 -5.64
C LEU A 372 -71.42 -28.20 -5.73
N GLY A 373 -71.71 -26.91 -5.95
CA GLY A 373 -70.72 -25.83 -6.10
C GLY A 373 -70.53 -25.36 -7.55
N GLU A 374 -69.99 -24.15 -7.72
CA GLU A 374 -69.67 -23.61 -9.05
C GLU A 374 -68.28 -24.06 -9.51
N ILE A 375 -68.20 -24.56 -10.74
CA ILE A 375 -66.98 -25.09 -11.35
C ILE A 375 -66.63 -24.24 -12.57
N GLY A 376 -65.55 -23.47 -12.46
CA GLY A 376 -65.03 -22.68 -13.59
C GLY A 376 -64.45 -23.54 -14.71
N GLY A 377 -64.28 -22.96 -15.90
CA GLY A 377 -63.71 -23.66 -17.06
C GLY A 377 -62.29 -24.19 -16.81
N GLU A 378 -62.00 -25.40 -17.29
CA GLU A 378 -60.70 -26.05 -17.15
C GLU A 378 -59.64 -25.42 -18.06
N THR A 379 -58.52 -25.00 -17.45
CA THR A 379 -57.40 -24.36 -18.16
C THR A 379 -56.13 -25.21 -18.17
N ALA A 380 -56.01 -26.16 -17.22
CA ALA A 380 -55.04 -27.25 -17.26
C ALA A 380 -55.41 -28.37 -16.29
N ARG A 381 -54.89 -29.57 -16.58
CA ARG A 381 -55.03 -30.79 -15.80
C ARG A 381 -53.73 -31.60 -15.88
N VAL A 382 -53.31 -32.13 -14.75
CA VAL A 382 -52.07 -32.91 -14.57
C VAL A 382 -52.40 -34.12 -13.69
N ALA A 383 -52.07 -35.33 -14.13
CA ALA A 383 -52.28 -36.54 -13.33
C ALA A 383 -51.19 -36.71 -12.26
N LEU A 384 -51.58 -37.18 -11.07
CA LEU A 384 -50.64 -37.61 -10.04
C LEU A 384 -50.42 -39.13 -10.14
N ARG A 385 -49.19 -39.58 -9.89
CA ARG A 385 -48.86 -41.02 -9.76
C ARG A 385 -49.37 -41.55 -8.43
N GLU A 386 -49.09 -40.82 -7.35
CA GLU A 386 -49.62 -41.04 -6.02
C GLU A 386 -50.12 -39.71 -5.44
N PRO A 387 -51.30 -39.67 -4.81
CA PRO A 387 -52.30 -40.73 -4.75
C PRO A 387 -52.91 -41.02 -6.14
N ALA A 388 -53.23 -42.30 -6.41
CA ALA A 388 -53.84 -42.70 -7.68
C ALA A 388 -55.24 -42.09 -7.88
N ASN A 389 -55.74 -42.09 -9.13
CA ASN A 389 -57.03 -41.50 -9.52
C ASN A 389 -57.21 -40.05 -9.06
N THR A 390 -56.12 -39.28 -9.04
CA THR A 390 -56.10 -37.90 -8.56
C THR A 390 -55.39 -37.00 -9.57
N TRP A 391 -55.95 -35.82 -9.81
CA TRP A 391 -55.45 -34.83 -10.76
C TRP A 391 -55.30 -33.47 -10.09
N LEU A 392 -54.26 -32.75 -10.45
CA LEU A 392 -54.09 -31.33 -10.16
C LEU A 392 -54.69 -30.53 -11.32
N VAL A 393 -55.73 -29.75 -11.04
CA VAL A 393 -56.56 -29.10 -12.06
C VAL A 393 -56.62 -27.59 -11.80
N ARG A 394 -56.62 -26.78 -12.86
CA ARG A 394 -56.75 -25.32 -12.78
C ARG A 394 -58.06 -24.84 -13.38
N ARG A 395 -58.98 -24.41 -12.51
CA ARG A 395 -60.33 -23.88 -12.84
C ARG A 395 -60.51 -22.55 -12.10
N GLY A 396 -59.87 -21.49 -12.61
CA GLY A 396 -59.71 -20.21 -11.90
C GLY A 396 -58.65 -20.25 -10.79
N ALA A 397 -58.75 -21.23 -9.89
CA ALA A 397 -57.77 -21.54 -8.86
C ALA A 397 -57.18 -22.96 -9.03
N TRP A 398 -56.15 -23.30 -8.24
CA TRP A 398 -55.64 -24.67 -8.14
C TRP A 398 -56.53 -25.57 -7.28
N LEU A 399 -56.95 -26.69 -7.86
CA LEU A 399 -57.81 -27.70 -7.25
C LEU A 399 -57.13 -29.08 -7.28
N LEU A 400 -57.31 -29.86 -6.22
CA LEU A 400 -57.12 -31.31 -6.25
C LEU A 400 -58.46 -31.95 -6.65
N GLU A 401 -58.49 -32.64 -7.78
CA GLU A 401 -59.62 -33.44 -8.25
C GLU A 401 -59.35 -34.91 -7.99
N SER A 402 -60.06 -35.52 -7.03
CA SER A 402 -59.86 -36.92 -6.62
C SER A 402 -61.08 -37.75 -6.99
N HIS A 403 -60.90 -38.83 -7.75
CA HIS A 403 -61.96 -39.77 -8.16
C HIS A 403 -61.93 -41.00 -7.25
N ILE A 404 -62.89 -41.06 -6.33
CA ILE A 404 -62.95 -42.06 -5.26
C ILE A 404 -64.12 -43.02 -5.54
N PRO A 405 -63.88 -44.32 -5.75
CA PRO A 405 -64.95 -45.30 -5.93
C PRO A 405 -65.75 -45.49 -4.63
N ILE A 406 -67.09 -45.49 -4.72
CA ILE A 406 -67.98 -45.81 -3.59
C ILE A 406 -68.61 -47.19 -3.83
N ALA A 407 -68.51 -48.05 -2.82
CA ALA A 407 -69.12 -49.37 -2.80
C ALA A 407 -69.98 -49.53 -1.53
N ARG A 408 -71.16 -50.13 -1.69
CA ARG A 408 -72.01 -50.57 -0.56
C ARG A 408 -71.83 -52.07 -0.29
N ALA A 409 -72.28 -52.51 0.88
CA ALA A 409 -72.44 -53.92 1.21
C ALA A 409 -73.46 -54.59 0.25
N GLY A 410 -72.98 -55.05 -0.91
CA GLY A 410 -73.78 -55.67 -1.96
C GLY A 410 -73.44 -55.25 -3.40
N GLY A 411 -72.71 -54.15 -3.63
CA GLY A 411 -72.36 -53.74 -5.00
C GLY A 411 -71.74 -52.35 -5.16
N PHE A 412 -70.98 -52.17 -6.25
CA PHE A 412 -70.41 -50.89 -6.69
C PHE A 412 -71.53 -49.95 -7.14
N THR A 413 -71.53 -48.70 -6.66
CA THR A 413 -72.69 -47.80 -6.84
C THR A 413 -72.33 -46.46 -7.52
N GLY A 414 -71.04 -46.12 -7.65
CA GLY A 414 -70.60 -44.94 -8.41
C GLY A 414 -69.20 -44.43 -8.04
N THR A 415 -68.83 -43.30 -8.61
CA THR A 415 -67.58 -42.59 -8.33
C THR A 415 -67.86 -41.19 -7.80
N LEU A 416 -67.28 -40.86 -6.65
CA LEU A 416 -67.29 -39.51 -6.09
C LEU A 416 -66.09 -38.74 -6.65
N VAL A 417 -66.34 -37.56 -7.21
CA VAL A 417 -65.30 -36.60 -7.60
C VAL A 417 -65.30 -35.46 -6.60
N THR A 418 -64.20 -35.28 -5.89
CA THR A 418 -64.05 -34.17 -4.93
C THR A 418 -63.11 -33.12 -5.50
N HIS A 419 -63.48 -31.84 -5.45
CA HIS A 419 -62.62 -30.72 -5.83
C HIS A 419 -62.22 -29.91 -4.58
N ILE A 420 -60.99 -30.07 -4.10
CA ILE A 420 -60.48 -29.36 -2.91
C ILE A 420 -59.55 -28.22 -3.33
N ARG A 421 -59.71 -27.03 -2.75
CA ARG A 421 -58.93 -25.84 -3.15
C ARG A 421 -57.57 -25.79 -2.46
N LEU A 422 -56.50 -25.64 -3.24
CA LEU A 422 -55.12 -25.75 -2.76
C LEU A 422 -54.48 -24.38 -2.50
N HIS A 423 -55.04 -23.61 -1.56
CA HIS A 423 -54.57 -22.24 -1.26
C HIS A 423 -53.07 -22.14 -0.94
N ARG A 424 -52.49 -23.11 -0.22
CA ARG A 424 -51.04 -23.14 0.05
C ARG A 424 -50.19 -23.40 -1.19
N VAL A 425 -50.66 -24.22 -2.14
CA VAL A 425 -49.97 -24.46 -3.42
C VAL A 425 -50.00 -23.20 -4.28
N GLU A 426 -51.15 -22.51 -4.31
CA GLU A 426 -51.33 -21.23 -5.00
C GLU A 426 -50.36 -20.18 -4.43
N GLN A 427 -50.31 -20.03 -3.10
CA GLN A 427 -49.32 -19.18 -2.42
C GLN A 427 -47.87 -19.59 -2.72
N LEU A 428 -47.53 -20.89 -2.71
CA LEU A 428 -46.15 -21.34 -2.97
C LEU A 428 -45.67 -21.04 -4.39
N LEU A 429 -46.55 -21.17 -5.38
CA LEU A 429 -46.26 -20.85 -6.78
C LEU A 429 -46.14 -19.33 -7.01
N GLU A 430 -46.82 -18.51 -6.21
CA GLU A 430 -46.73 -17.04 -6.24
C GLU A 430 -45.58 -16.47 -5.40
N GLN A 431 -45.20 -17.13 -4.30
CA GLN A 431 -44.14 -16.73 -3.35
C GLN A 431 -42.71 -16.84 -3.92
N ALA A 432 -42.54 -17.07 -5.23
CA ALA A 432 -41.25 -16.96 -5.90
C ALA A 432 -40.59 -15.55 -5.79
N ARG A 433 -41.33 -14.53 -5.33
CA ARG A 433 -40.84 -13.15 -5.11
C ARG A 433 -39.62 -13.03 -4.18
N GLY A 434 -39.35 -14.02 -3.32
CA GLY A 434 -38.18 -14.03 -2.43
C GLY A 434 -36.84 -14.41 -3.09
N LEU A 435 -36.80 -14.66 -4.40
CA LEU A 435 -35.63 -15.18 -5.14
C LEU A 435 -35.01 -14.17 -6.11
N GLY A 436 -35.24 -12.87 -5.89
CA GLY A 436 -34.82 -11.82 -6.83
C GLY A 436 -35.82 -11.61 -7.99
N GLN A 437 -35.43 -10.80 -8.96
CA GLN A 437 -36.27 -10.44 -10.12
C GLN A 437 -36.33 -11.57 -11.15
N THR A 438 -35.25 -12.32 -11.33
CA THR A 438 -35.13 -13.48 -12.24
C THR A 438 -35.40 -14.83 -11.54
N GLY A 439 -35.71 -14.81 -10.24
CA GLY A 439 -36.09 -16.00 -9.48
C GLY A 439 -37.42 -16.60 -9.94
N ALA A 440 -37.46 -17.92 -10.13
CA ALA A 440 -38.68 -18.64 -10.44
C ALA A 440 -38.74 -20.03 -9.80
N LEU A 441 -39.94 -20.41 -9.37
CA LEU A 441 -40.30 -21.77 -9.00
C LEU A 441 -41.11 -22.38 -10.14
N VAL A 442 -40.72 -23.56 -10.61
CA VAL A 442 -41.37 -24.28 -11.69
C VAL A 442 -41.70 -25.69 -11.20
N VAL A 443 -42.92 -26.14 -11.46
CA VAL A 443 -43.36 -27.52 -11.21
C VAL A 443 -43.84 -28.10 -12.54
N CYS A 444 -43.44 -29.31 -12.88
CA CYS A 444 -43.85 -29.99 -14.11
C CYS A 444 -44.19 -31.45 -13.87
N ALA A 445 -44.90 -32.05 -14.83
CA ALA A 445 -45.25 -33.46 -14.88
C ALA A 445 -44.83 -34.05 -16.23
N PRO A 446 -44.57 -35.37 -16.32
CA PRO A 446 -44.35 -36.03 -17.60
C PRO A 446 -45.70 -36.12 -18.34
N ARG A 447 -45.70 -35.81 -19.64
CA ARG A 447 -46.89 -35.90 -20.49
C ARG A 447 -46.79 -37.07 -21.45
N ASP A 448 -45.64 -37.17 -22.13
CA ASP A 448 -45.27 -38.28 -23.00
C ASP A 448 -43.74 -38.49 -22.91
N ALA A 449 -43.20 -39.57 -23.47
CA ALA A 449 -41.79 -39.95 -23.33
C ALA A 449 -40.76 -38.88 -23.77
N THR A 450 -41.19 -37.88 -24.55
CA THR A 450 -40.36 -36.78 -25.05
C THR A 450 -40.78 -35.39 -24.57
N SER A 451 -41.91 -35.24 -23.86
CA SER A 451 -42.40 -33.93 -23.42
C SER A 451 -43.00 -33.89 -22.01
N MET A 452 -42.81 -32.76 -21.35
CA MET A 452 -43.35 -32.44 -20.03
C MET A 452 -44.34 -31.26 -20.12
N GLN A 453 -45.27 -31.23 -19.17
CA GLN A 453 -46.25 -30.16 -19.01
C GLN A 453 -45.99 -29.45 -17.68
N CYS A 454 -45.76 -28.13 -17.75
CA CYS A 454 -45.40 -27.32 -16.59
C CYS A 454 -46.57 -26.45 -16.13
N LEU A 455 -46.67 -26.26 -14.81
CA LEU A 455 -47.62 -25.34 -14.20
C LEU A 455 -47.22 -23.88 -14.50
N PRO A 456 -48.18 -22.96 -14.68
CA PRO A 456 -47.90 -21.54 -14.83
C PRO A 456 -47.16 -20.99 -13.62
N SER A 457 -46.24 -20.09 -13.89
CA SER A 457 -45.41 -19.40 -12.90
C SER A 457 -45.29 -17.93 -13.27
N ARG A 458 -44.77 -17.10 -12.36
CA ARG A 458 -44.60 -15.65 -12.59
C ARG A 458 -43.85 -15.31 -13.88
N GLN A 459 -42.88 -16.13 -14.31
CA GLN A 459 -42.12 -15.94 -15.55
C GLN A 459 -42.79 -16.55 -16.80
N ASN A 460 -43.70 -17.51 -16.62
CA ASN A 460 -44.44 -18.10 -17.73
C ASN A 460 -45.91 -18.29 -17.33
N PRO A 461 -46.77 -17.29 -17.59
CA PRO A 461 -48.19 -17.37 -17.26
C PRO A 461 -48.98 -18.31 -18.19
N GLN A 462 -48.39 -18.80 -19.29
CA GLN A 462 -49.04 -19.75 -20.20
C GLN A 462 -48.61 -21.19 -19.95
N HIS A 463 -49.56 -22.13 -20.09
CA HIS A 463 -49.32 -23.57 -19.99
C HIS A 463 -48.48 -24.07 -21.18
N GLY A 464 -47.16 -24.09 -21.01
CA GLY A 464 -46.21 -24.52 -22.05
C GLY A 464 -45.92 -26.02 -22.04
N ARG A 465 -46.07 -26.68 -23.20
CA ARG A 465 -45.47 -28.00 -23.47
C ARG A 465 -43.98 -27.81 -23.72
N VAL A 466 -43.12 -28.53 -23.01
CA VAL A 466 -41.66 -28.40 -23.11
C VAL A 466 -41.06 -29.76 -23.44
N MET A 467 -40.10 -29.80 -24.38
CA MET A 467 -39.37 -31.03 -24.68
C MET A 467 -38.46 -31.43 -23.51
N LEU A 468 -38.43 -32.71 -23.16
CA LEU A 468 -37.57 -33.25 -22.10
C LEU A 468 -36.07 -33.16 -22.44
N GLN A 469 -35.74 -33.07 -23.73
CA GLN A 469 -34.37 -33.03 -24.24
C GLN A 469 -34.25 -31.99 -25.37
N ARG A 470 -33.28 -31.07 -25.23
CA ARG A 470 -32.70 -30.29 -26.33
C ARG A 470 -31.29 -30.84 -26.61
N VAL A 471 -30.66 -30.42 -27.70
CA VAL A 471 -29.26 -30.79 -28.02
C VAL A 471 -28.33 -30.38 -26.86
N GLY A 472 -27.86 -31.36 -26.09
CA GLY A 472 -27.09 -31.13 -24.86
C GLY A 472 -27.42 -32.14 -23.74
N PRO A 473 -26.90 -31.92 -22.52
CA PRO A 473 -27.27 -32.72 -21.34
C PRO A 473 -28.75 -32.54 -20.97
N PRO A 474 -29.38 -33.52 -20.28
CA PRO A 474 -30.80 -33.45 -19.91
C PRO A 474 -31.09 -32.25 -19.01
N LEU A 475 -32.24 -31.60 -19.26
CA LEU A 475 -32.67 -30.42 -18.51
C LEU A 475 -32.84 -30.73 -17.01
N PRO A 476 -32.57 -29.78 -16.09
CA PRO A 476 -32.70 -30.01 -14.64
C PRO A 476 -34.07 -30.59 -14.24
N MET A 477 -35.14 -30.12 -14.88
CA MET A 477 -36.50 -30.64 -14.65
C MET A 477 -36.70 -32.07 -15.17
N ALA A 478 -36.07 -32.47 -16.28
CA ALA A 478 -36.13 -33.84 -16.76
C ALA A 478 -35.45 -34.82 -15.78
N ARG A 479 -34.37 -34.36 -15.12
CA ARG A 479 -33.68 -35.11 -14.06
C ARG A 479 -34.54 -35.24 -12.80
N ALA A 480 -35.21 -34.15 -12.38
CA ALA A 480 -36.20 -34.19 -11.30
C ALA A 480 -37.36 -35.18 -11.57
N LEU A 481 -37.87 -35.21 -12.82
CA LEU A 481 -38.91 -36.15 -13.24
C LEU A 481 -38.43 -37.61 -13.32
N ALA A 482 -37.12 -37.84 -13.48
CA ALA A 482 -36.49 -39.15 -13.37
C ALA A 482 -36.22 -39.58 -11.90
N GLY A 483 -36.49 -38.70 -10.92
CA GLY A 483 -36.25 -38.95 -9.50
C GLY A 483 -34.88 -38.50 -9.00
N GLU A 484 -34.06 -37.84 -9.82
CA GLU A 484 -32.80 -37.24 -9.37
C GLU A 484 -33.03 -35.92 -8.62
N GLU A 485 -32.29 -35.67 -7.55
CA GLU A 485 -32.18 -34.36 -6.91
C GLU A 485 -30.77 -33.77 -7.04
N GLY A 486 -30.67 -32.45 -7.17
CA GLY A 486 -29.37 -31.80 -7.36
C GLY A 486 -29.43 -30.31 -7.64
N ILE A 487 -28.28 -29.78 -8.07
CA ILE A 487 -28.12 -28.42 -8.57
C ILE A 487 -27.41 -28.52 -9.91
N ALA A 488 -27.90 -27.78 -10.91
CA ALA A 488 -27.25 -27.66 -12.21
C ALA A 488 -27.13 -26.19 -12.61
N VAL A 489 -25.99 -25.83 -13.19
CA VAL A 489 -25.81 -24.58 -13.95
C VAL A 489 -26.09 -24.93 -15.40
N ALA A 490 -27.16 -24.39 -15.97
CA ALA A 490 -27.61 -24.73 -17.30
C ALA A 490 -28.37 -23.58 -17.96
N TYR A 491 -28.43 -23.60 -19.29
CA TYR A 491 -29.41 -22.82 -20.02
C TYR A 491 -30.81 -23.35 -19.74
N ASP A 492 -31.72 -22.46 -19.36
CA ASP A 492 -33.11 -22.80 -19.21
C ASP A 492 -33.86 -22.88 -20.56
N ASN A 493 -35.15 -23.15 -20.50
CA ASN A 493 -36.00 -23.31 -21.68
C ASN A 493 -36.08 -22.03 -22.55
N PHE A 494 -35.70 -20.88 -22.00
CA PHE A 494 -35.72 -19.55 -22.63
C PHE A 494 -34.33 -19.10 -23.10
N GLY A 495 -33.29 -19.92 -22.92
CA GLY A 495 -31.92 -19.58 -23.30
C GLY A 495 -31.21 -18.67 -22.30
N VAL A 496 -31.72 -18.53 -21.08
CA VAL A 496 -31.05 -17.79 -19.99
C VAL A 496 -30.17 -18.75 -19.20
N ASN A 497 -28.92 -18.38 -18.91
CA ASN A 497 -28.04 -19.16 -18.06
C ASN A 497 -28.49 -19.03 -16.59
N VAL A 498 -28.95 -20.13 -16.00
CA VAL A 498 -29.50 -20.16 -14.64
C VAL A 498 -28.77 -21.18 -13.77
N ILE A 499 -28.70 -20.89 -12.48
CA ILE A 499 -28.54 -21.92 -11.47
C ILE A 499 -29.94 -22.45 -11.13
N SER A 500 -30.11 -23.77 -11.19
CA SER A 500 -31.36 -24.45 -10.86
C SER A 500 -31.10 -25.55 -9.85
N ALA A 501 -31.67 -25.42 -8.64
CA ALA A 501 -31.90 -26.56 -7.76
C ALA A 501 -33.12 -27.34 -8.27
N TYR A 502 -33.09 -28.66 -8.20
CA TYR A 502 -34.16 -29.52 -8.73
C TYR A 502 -34.31 -30.83 -7.93
N GLY A 503 -35.53 -31.37 -7.90
CA GLY A 503 -35.83 -32.67 -7.29
C GLY A 503 -37.30 -33.09 -7.43
N PRO A 504 -37.65 -34.35 -7.15
CA PRO A 504 -39.02 -34.85 -7.18
C PRO A 504 -39.88 -34.31 -6.03
N ILE A 505 -41.21 -34.25 -6.22
CA ILE A 505 -42.20 -33.89 -5.20
C ILE A 505 -42.75 -35.18 -4.56
N GLY A 506 -41.95 -35.79 -3.68
CA GLY A 506 -42.30 -37.08 -3.05
C GLY A 506 -42.63 -38.16 -4.07
N SER A 507 -43.67 -38.96 -3.83
CA SER A 507 -44.12 -40.02 -4.75
C SER A 507 -45.09 -39.55 -5.84
N THR A 508 -45.40 -38.25 -5.92
CA THR A 508 -46.50 -37.72 -6.77
C THR A 508 -46.28 -37.85 -8.28
N GLY A 509 -45.04 -38.13 -8.71
CA GLY A 509 -44.65 -38.10 -10.13
C GLY A 509 -44.43 -36.69 -10.69
N LEU A 510 -44.55 -35.65 -9.87
CA LEU A 510 -44.22 -34.27 -10.21
C LEU A 510 -42.74 -33.96 -9.91
N GLY A 511 -42.13 -33.11 -10.73
CA GLY A 511 -40.80 -32.56 -10.51
C GLY A 511 -40.87 -31.07 -10.16
N MET A 512 -39.99 -30.61 -9.27
CA MET A 512 -39.84 -29.20 -8.90
C MET A 512 -38.44 -28.70 -9.27
N ALA A 513 -38.36 -27.48 -9.77
CA ALA A 513 -37.11 -26.78 -10.02
C ALA A 513 -37.22 -25.32 -9.55
N GLN A 514 -36.22 -24.88 -8.78
CA GLN A 514 -36.09 -23.52 -8.30
C GLN A 514 -34.85 -22.90 -8.96
N LYS A 515 -35.08 -21.90 -9.83
CA LYS A 515 -34.04 -21.30 -10.67
C LYS A 515 -33.86 -19.80 -10.42
N ILE A 516 -32.65 -19.29 -10.65
CA ILE A 516 -32.28 -17.87 -10.63
C ILE A 516 -31.23 -17.62 -11.72
N ALA A 517 -31.25 -16.46 -12.39
CA ALA A 517 -30.22 -16.12 -13.37
C ALA A 517 -28.86 -15.96 -12.68
N THR A 518 -27.81 -16.53 -13.26
CA THR A 518 -26.45 -16.43 -12.71
C THR A 518 -25.98 -14.97 -12.64
N ALA A 519 -26.35 -14.16 -13.65
CA ALA A 519 -26.03 -12.74 -13.69
C ALA A 519 -26.59 -11.94 -12.50
N GLU A 520 -27.81 -12.24 -12.04
CA GLU A 520 -28.40 -11.57 -10.86
C GLU A 520 -27.77 -12.10 -9.56
N LEU A 521 -27.64 -13.43 -9.44
CA LEU A 521 -27.04 -14.06 -8.25
C LEU A 521 -25.62 -13.54 -7.96
N TYR A 522 -24.85 -13.20 -8.99
CA TYR A 522 -23.48 -12.71 -8.87
C TYR A 522 -23.31 -11.19 -8.97
N ALA A 523 -24.36 -10.40 -9.22
CA ALA A 523 -24.27 -8.94 -9.27
C ALA A 523 -23.67 -8.33 -7.98
N PRO A 524 -24.10 -8.70 -6.75
CA PRO A 524 -23.54 -8.13 -5.51
C PRO A 524 -22.08 -8.54 -5.28
N LEU A 525 -21.70 -9.74 -5.75
CA LEU A 525 -20.34 -10.26 -5.66
C LEU A 525 -19.41 -9.53 -6.64
N ARG A 526 -19.89 -9.19 -7.84
CA ARG A 526 -19.14 -8.43 -8.86
C ARG A 526 -18.83 -7.00 -8.42
N GLU A 527 -19.79 -6.30 -7.82
CA GLU A 527 -19.58 -4.95 -7.27
C GLU A 527 -18.55 -4.97 -6.14
N ARG A 528 -18.69 -5.90 -5.19
CA ARG A 528 -17.73 -6.07 -4.09
C ARG A 528 -16.34 -6.46 -4.58
N LEU A 529 -16.24 -7.30 -5.62
CA LEU A 529 -14.95 -7.66 -6.23
C LEU A 529 -14.25 -6.43 -6.83
N GLY A 530 -15.00 -5.53 -7.49
CA GLY A 530 -14.48 -4.26 -7.98
C GLY A 530 -13.88 -3.39 -6.87
N LEU A 531 -14.59 -3.26 -5.73
CA LEU A 531 -14.11 -2.54 -4.55
C LEU A 531 -12.86 -3.18 -3.93
N VAL A 532 -12.80 -4.52 -3.84
CA VAL A 532 -11.61 -5.24 -3.34
C VAL A 532 -10.40 -5.02 -4.26
N VAL A 533 -10.57 -5.13 -5.57
CA VAL A 533 -9.50 -4.88 -6.56
C VAL A 533 -9.02 -3.43 -6.49
N ALA A 534 -9.92 -2.46 -6.42
CA ALA A 534 -9.58 -1.05 -6.23
C ALA A 534 -8.83 -0.79 -4.91
N SER A 535 -9.23 -1.45 -3.82
CA SER A 535 -8.58 -1.32 -2.51
C SER A 535 -7.16 -1.90 -2.51
N VAL A 536 -6.94 -3.06 -3.15
CA VAL A 536 -5.60 -3.66 -3.28
C VAL A 536 -4.71 -2.80 -4.19
N LEU A 537 -5.24 -2.24 -5.28
CA LEU A 537 -4.52 -1.28 -6.11
C LEU A 537 -4.16 0.00 -5.35
N GLY A 538 -5.08 0.56 -4.57
CA GLY A 538 -4.82 1.71 -3.71
C GLY A 538 -3.72 1.44 -2.68
N LEU A 539 -3.82 0.33 -1.94
CA LEU A 539 -2.84 -0.08 -0.93
C LEU A 539 -1.46 -0.36 -1.53
N THR A 540 -1.38 -0.95 -2.72
CA THR A 540 -0.10 -1.19 -3.41
C THR A 540 0.54 0.10 -3.94
N LEU A 541 -0.25 1.04 -4.46
CA LEU A 541 0.24 2.38 -4.85
C LEU A 541 0.73 3.18 -3.64
N VAL A 542 -0.03 3.20 -2.54
CA VAL A 542 0.37 3.85 -1.28
C VAL A 542 1.63 3.20 -0.71
N GLY A 543 1.70 1.85 -0.70
CA GLY A 543 2.87 1.11 -0.26
C GLY A 543 4.12 1.40 -1.10
N ALA A 544 4.00 1.46 -2.43
CA ALA A 544 5.09 1.84 -3.32
C ALA A 544 5.55 3.28 -3.10
N ALA A 545 4.63 4.24 -2.92
CA ALA A 545 4.95 5.64 -2.63
C ALA A 545 5.64 5.81 -1.27
N LEU A 546 5.19 5.08 -0.23
CA LEU A 546 5.83 5.04 1.08
C LEU A 546 7.25 4.44 0.99
N LEU A 547 7.41 3.34 0.27
CA LEU A 547 8.69 2.67 0.11
C LEU A 547 9.69 3.53 -0.66
N TRP A 548 9.25 4.22 -1.72
CA TRP A 548 10.06 5.23 -2.41
C TRP A 548 10.45 6.37 -1.45
N ARG A 549 9.49 6.94 -0.71
CA ARG A 549 9.72 8.02 0.26
C ARG A 549 10.67 7.64 1.41
N LEU A 550 10.72 6.37 1.81
CA LEU A 550 11.59 5.88 2.89
C LEU A 550 12.97 5.43 2.40
N VAL A 551 13.05 4.71 1.28
CA VAL A 551 14.31 4.14 0.77
C VAL A 551 15.14 5.16 0.00
N HIS A 552 14.51 6.03 -0.79
CA HIS A 552 15.23 7.03 -1.60
C HIS A 552 16.10 8.00 -0.78
N PRO A 553 15.67 8.59 0.36
CA PRO A 553 16.54 9.46 1.16
C PRO A 553 17.69 8.70 1.85
N LEU A 554 17.54 7.41 2.14
CA LEU A 554 18.62 6.60 2.73
C LEU A 554 19.69 6.23 1.70
N THR A 555 19.26 5.84 0.51
CA THR A 555 20.15 5.43 -0.59
C THR A 555 20.91 6.62 -1.20
N SER A 556 20.23 7.74 -1.43
CA SER A 556 20.87 9.00 -1.85
C SER A 556 21.92 9.49 -0.84
N ARG A 557 21.60 9.53 0.46
CA ARG A 557 22.57 9.88 1.52
C ARG A 557 23.77 8.93 1.57
N LEU A 558 23.57 7.63 1.36
CA LEU A 558 24.68 6.65 1.31
C LEU A 558 25.60 6.87 0.09
N LEU A 559 25.03 7.14 -1.09
CA LEU A 559 25.79 7.46 -2.29
C LEU A 559 26.53 8.79 -2.17
N GLU A 560 25.87 9.83 -1.65
CA GLU A 560 26.44 11.15 -1.41
C GLU A 560 27.58 11.09 -0.39
N THR A 561 27.38 10.40 0.74
CA THR A 561 28.43 10.18 1.76
C THR A 561 29.63 9.43 1.16
N ARG A 562 29.39 8.41 0.34
CA ARG A 562 30.46 7.65 -0.33
C ARG A 562 31.25 8.50 -1.32
N ALA A 563 30.56 9.30 -2.14
CA ALA A 563 31.19 10.22 -3.08
C ALA A 563 31.97 11.33 -2.37
N TYR A 564 31.41 11.89 -1.29
CA TYR A 564 32.07 12.90 -0.45
C TYR A 564 33.35 12.36 0.21
N LEU A 565 33.31 11.17 0.82
CA LEU A 565 34.49 10.56 1.44
C LEU A 565 35.59 10.25 0.40
N GLN A 566 35.24 9.78 -0.79
CA GLN A 566 36.19 9.58 -1.90
C GLN A 566 36.75 10.92 -2.41
N GLY A 567 35.91 11.96 -2.51
CA GLY A 567 36.33 13.31 -2.88
C GLY A 567 37.34 13.90 -1.90
N LEU A 568 37.08 13.77 -0.59
CA LEU A 568 38.01 14.17 0.47
C LEU A 568 39.37 13.49 0.29
N THR A 569 39.43 12.15 0.25
CA THR A 569 40.72 11.44 0.12
C THR A 569 41.46 11.76 -1.17
N ASN A 570 40.74 12.03 -2.25
CA ASN A 570 41.32 12.34 -3.55
C ASN A 570 41.80 13.80 -3.68
N SER A 571 41.26 14.71 -2.85
CA SER A 571 41.67 16.12 -2.80
C SER A 571 42.93 16.38 -1.98
N VAL A 572 43.35 15.43 -1.13
CA VAL A 572 44.57 15.54 -0.32
C VAL A 572 45.81 15.46 -1.24
N PRO A 573 46.70 16.48 -1.24
CA PRO A 573 47.88 16.50 -2.10
C PRO A 573 49.00 15.57 -1.62
N GLU A 574 48.99 15.15 -0.35
CA GLU A 574 49.88 14.13 0.21
C GLU A 574 49.40 12.71 -0.14
N ALA A 575 50.31 11.75 -0.24
CA ALA A 575 49.97 10.37 -0.58
C ALA A 575 49.34 9.65 0.62
N VAL A 576 48.07 9.25 0.50
CA VAL A 576 47.30 8.57 1.55
C VAL A 576 47.01 7.12 1.15
N ILE A 577 47.45 6.19 2.00
CA ILE A 577 47.36 4.74 1.79
C ILE A 577 46.65 4.10 3.00
N THR A 578 45.72 3.17 2.76
CA THR A 578 45.10 2.37 3.83
C THR A 578 45.52 0.90 3.72
N THR A 579 45.92 0.29 4.84
CA THR A 579 46.37 -1.12 4.89
C THR A 579 45.62 -1.97 5.92
N ASP A 580 45.73 -3.29 5.78
CA ASP A 580 45.38 -4.26 6.84
C ASP A 580 46.52 -4.48 7.84
N GLU A 581 46.27 -5.32 8.86
CA GLU A 581 47.23 -5.70 9.92
C GLU A 581 48.52 -6.36 9.40
N GLY A 582 48.49 -6.93 8.18
CA GLY A 582 49.65 -7.57 7.53
C GLY A 582 50.39 -6.66 6.53
N GLY A 583 50.06 -5.37 6.51
CA GLY A 583 50.65 -4.36 5.64
C GLY A 583 50.20 -4.43 4.17
N GLY A 584 49.14 -5.19 3.86
CA GLY A 584 48.58 -5.26 2.51
C GLY A 584 47.74 -4.02 2.20
N ILE A 585 48.02 -3.36 1.08
CA ILE A 585 47.30 -2.15 0.65
C ILE A 585 45.84 -2.51 0.30
N LYS A 586 44.89 -1.67 0.72
CA LYS A 586 43.45 -1.82 0.43
C LYS A 586 42.90 -0.71 -0.43
N THR A 587 43.30 0.53 -0.16
CA THR A 587 42.91 1.73 -0.90
C THR A 587 44.07 2.71 -0.89
N CYS A 588 44.18 3.53 -1.92
CA CYS A 588 45.13 4.64 -2.00
C CYS A 588 44.53 5.80 -2.80
N ASN A 589 44.96 7.02 -2.53
CA ASN A 589 44.50 8.21 -3.27
C ASN A 589 45.34 8.45 -4.55
N PRO A 590 44.86 9.28 -5.51
CA PRO A 590 45.61 9.61 -6.72
C PRO A 590 47.01 10.18 -6.45
N ALA A 591 47.19 10.98 -5.39
CA ALA A 591 48.50 11.48 -4.98
C ALA A 591 49.51 10.35 -4.69
N THR A 592 49.06 9.19 -4.18
CA THR A 592 49.90 8.00 -4.03
C THR A 592 50.39 7.47 -5.39
N THR A 593 49.51 7.40 -6.39
CA THR A 593 49.88 6.94 -7.74
C THR A 593 50.87 7.88 -8.42
N ALA A 594 50.69 9.19 -8.24
CA ALA A 594 51.62 10.21 -8.73
C ALA A 594 52.98 10.18 -8.01
N LEU A 595 52.99 9.97 -6.69
CA LEU A 595 54.21 9.96 -5.89
C LEU A 595 55.09 8.72 -6.19
N PHE A 596 54.50 7.53 -6.27
CA PHE A 596 55.26 6.29 -6.44
C PHE A 596 55.32 5.76 -7.89
N GLY A 597 54.51 6.29 -8.81
CA GLY A 597 54.51 5.91 -10.24
C GLY A 597 53.83 4.58 -10.58
N TYR A 598 53.09 3.99 -9.64
CA TYR A 598 52.33 2.74 -9.83
C TYR A 598 50.83 3.02 -10.04
N LEU A 599 50.17 2.18 -10.83
CA LEU A 599 48.71 2.23 -10.99
C LEU A 599 48.01 1.67 -9.74
N GLU A 600 46.78 2.12 -9.46
CA GLU A 600 46.02 1.68 -8.28
C GLU A 600 45.91 0.13 -8.15
N PRO A 601 45.60 -0.66 -9.21
CA PRO A 601 45.56 -2.12 -9.10
C PRO A 601 46.93 -2.76 -8.80
N GLU A 602 48.02 -2.13 -9.27
CA GLU A 602 49.39 -2.58 -8.97
C GLU A 602 49.75 -2.32 -7.51
N LEU A 603 49.25 -1.21 -6.92
CA LEU A 603 49.43 -0.87 -5.51
C LEU A 603 48.59 -1.78 -4.61
N GLN A 604 47.32 -2.02 -4.92
CA GLN A 604 46.45 -2.92 -4.14
C GLN A 604 46.97 -4.38 -4.11
N ALA A 605 47.75 -4.78 -5.11
CA ALA A 605 48.42 -6.09 -5.14
C ALA A 605 49.73 -6.16 -4.31
N ARG A 606 50.20 -5.03 -3.74
CA ARG A 606 51.48 -4.92 -3.02
C ARG A 606 51.29 -4.72 -1.51
N LYS A 607 52.37 -4.98 -0.77
CA LYS A 607 52.51 -4.56 0.63
C LYS A 607 53.15 -3.18 0.70
N ILE A 608 52.73 -2.36 1.65
CA ILE A 608 53.23 -0.98 1.84
C ILE A 608 54.75 -0.93 2.04
N GLY A 609 55.34 -1.93 2.70
CA GLY A 609 56.80 -2.02 2.90
C GLY A 609 57.62 -2.14 1.60
N ALA A 610 57.01 -2.52 0.47
CA ALA A 610 57.69 -2.61 -0.82
C ALA A 610 57.85 -1.25 -1.54
N LEU A 611 57.35 -0.16 -0.96
CA LEU A 611 57.45 1.22 -1.49
C LEU A 611 58.61 2.01 -0.89
N PHE A 612 59.36 1.43 0.05
CA PHE A 612 60.46 2.08 0.77
C PHE A 612 61.74 1.26 0.66
N ALA A 613 62.88 1.92 0.52
CA ALA A 613 64.16 1.24 0.36
C ALA A 613 64.58 0.50 1.66
N PRO A 614 65.22 -0.68 1.55
CA PRO A 614 65.83 -1.37 2.69
C PRO A 614 67.13 -0.66 3.09
N THR A 615 67.03 0.34 3.97
CA THR A 615 68.18 1.12 4.45
C THR A 615 68.79 0.45 5.68
N SER A 616 70.08 0.07 5.60
CA SER A 616 70.79 -0.69 6.63
C SER A 616 71.18 0.09 7.89
N ALA A 617 70.95 1.40 7.93
CA ALA A 617 71.46 2.31 8.98
C ALA A 617 70.39 2.81 9.98
N VAL A 618 69.14 2.36 9.91
CA VAL A 618 68.04 2.78 10.82
C VAL A 618 67.35 1.56 11.46
N ALA A 619 68.13 0.53 11.79
CA ALA A 619 67.61 -0.71 12.38
C ALA A 619 67.04 -0.52 13.79
N GLU A 620 67.58 0.40 14.60
CA GLU A 620 67.21 0.58 16.02
C GLU A 620 65.83 1.20 16.28
N ARG A 621 65.14 1.74 15.26
CA ARG A 621 63.78 2.30 15.39
C ARG A 621 62.69 1.50 14.68
N ALA A 622 63.03 0.41 14.02
CA ALA A 622 62.06 -0.43 13.30
C ALA A 622 61.26 -1.38 14.22
N ASP A 623 61.87 -1.79 15.35
CA ASP A 623 61.30 -2.79 16.27
C ASP A 623 60.11 -2.28 17.12
N GLU A 624 59.85 -0.96 17.15
CA GLU A 624 58.68 -0.40 17.84
C GLU A 624 57.36 -0.62 17.07
N LEU A 625 57.45 -0.82 15.75
CA LEU A 625 56.28 -0.78 14.86
C LEU A 625 55.79 -2.13 14.35
N ILE A 626 56.59 -3.21 14.41
CA ILE A 626 56.23 -4.54 13.91
C ILE A 626 56.64 -5.60 14.94
N ASP A 627 55.74 -6.51 15.31
CA ASP A 627 56.06 -7.64 16.19
C ASP A 627 56.84 -8.76 15.48
N SER A 628 57.38 -9.71 16.23
CA SER A 628 58.16 -10.85 15.70
C SER A 628 57.35 -11.82 14.80
N SER A 629 56.05 -11.59 14.61
CA SER A 629 55.18 -12.31 13.66
C SER A 629 54.86 -11.49 12.40
N GLY A 630 55.40 -10.27 12.27
CA GLY A 630 55.20 -9.40 11.11
C GLY A 630 53.94 -8.53 11.18
N ARG A 631 53.36 -8.32 12.37
CA ARG A 631 52.13 -7.52 12.57
C ARG A 631 52.41 -6.14 13.14
N MET A 632 51.69 -5.13 12.65
CA MET A 632 51.95 -3.75 13.03
C MET A 632 51.42 -3.40 14.44
N ARG A 633 52.28 -2.84 15.30
CA ARG A 633 52.12 -2.85 16.78
C ARG A 633 51.70 -1.53 17.42
N SER A 634 51.79 -0.40 16.71
CA SER A 634 51.62 0.95 17.28
C SER A 634 50.21 1.24 17.83
N THR A 635 50.17 2.00 18.94
CA THR A 635 48.99 2.62 19.56
C THR A 635 48.87 4.12 19.29
N GLY A 636 49.77 4.74 18.53
CA GLY A 636 49.81 6.19 18.29
C GLY A 636 50.32 6.61 16.91
N LYS A 637 50.32 7.93 16.66
CA LYS A 637 50.85 8.56 15.44
C LYS A 637 52.37 8.48 15.46
N VAL A 638 52.98 7.69 14.58
CA VAL A 638 54.45 7.61 14.44
C VAL A 638 54.85 8.29 13.13
N ALA A 639 55.77 9.26 13.21
CA ALA A 639 56.43 9.88 12.07
C ALA A 639 57.84 9.30 11.90
N LEU A 640 58.18 8.88 10.68
CA LEU A 640 59.47 8.27 10.33
C LEU A 640 60.03 8.91 9.07
N GLU A 641 61.31 9.30 9.10
CA GLU A 641 62.05 9.65 7.89
C GLU A 641 62.62 8.38 7.25
N ARG A 642 62.34 8.17 5.95
CA ARG A 642 62.84 7.04 5.16
C ARG A 642 63.19 7.50 3.74
N LEU A 643 63.80 6.61 2.96
CA LEU A 643 63.90 6.75 1.51
C LEU A 643 62.74 6.00 0.85
N GLY A 644 61.83 6.73 0.20
CA GLY A 644 60.81 6.18 -0.69
C GLY A 644 61.45 5.71 -1.99
N SER A 645 60.85 4.73 -2.66
CA SER A 645 61.36 4.17 -3.93
C SER A 645 60.26 4.21 -4.98
N ARG A 646 60.48 4.95 -6.07
CA ARG A 646 59.53 5.08 -7.19
C ARG A 646 59.63 3.88 -8.14
N LYS A 647 58.64 3.68 -9.01
CA LYS A 647 58.62 2.59 -10.01
C LYS A 647 59.81 2.61 -10.98
N ASP A 648 60.44 3.76 -11.19
CA ASP A 648 61.65 3.95 -11.99
C ASP A 648 62.97 3.62 -11.25
N GLY A 649 62.91 3.30 -9.95
CA GLY A 649 64.06 2.99 -9.11
C GLY A 649 64.69 4.19 -8.39
N THR A 650 64.23 5.43 -8.64
CA THR A 650 64.73 6.61 -7.93
C THR A 650 64.33 6.59 -6.45
N SER A 651 65.25 7.05 -5.59
CA SER A 651 65.03 7.21 -4.14
C SER A 651 64.94 8.68 -3.76
N PHE A 652 64.07 8.99 -2.78
CA PHE A 652 63.80 10.35 -2.34
C PHE A 652 63.43 10.37 -0.83
N PRO A 653 63.78 11.44 -0.08
CA PRO A 653 63.50 11.52 1.35
C PRO A 653 62.00 11.73 1.60
N VAL A 654 61.40 10.83 2.38
CA VAL A 654 59.99 10.86 2.74
C VAL A 654 59.79 10.85 4.26
N GLU A 655 58.91 11.73 4.71
CA GLU A 655 58.29 11.66 6.02
C GLU A 655 57.03 10.77 5.91
N LEU A 656 57.02 9.67 6.66
CA LEU A 656 55.92 8.70 6.73
C LEU A 656 55.22 8.82 8.09
N THR A 657 53.97 9.23 8.09
CA THR A 657 53.09 9.18 9.27
C THR A 657 52.18 7.96 9.19
N VAL A 658 52.17 7.10 10.22
CA VAL A 658 51.21 5.97 10.31
C VAL A 658 50.30 6.12 11.53
N THR A 659 48.98 5.97 11.32
CA THR A 659 47.95 6.07 12.36
C THR A 659 47.03 4.84 12.35
N PRO A 660 46.84 4.13 13.48
CA PRO A 660 45.92 3.00 13.58
C PRO A 660 44.45 3.46 13.70
N PHE A 661 43.53 2.68 13.16
CA PHE A 661 42.08 2.80 13.41
C PHE A 661 41.40 1.43 13.42
N ASN A 662 40.27 1.32 14.12
CA ASN A 662 39.46 0.10 14.13
C ASN A 662 38.29 0.24 13.14
N LEU A 663 38.09 -0.78 12.31
CA LEU A 663 36.93 -0.89 11.43
C LEU A 663 36.39 -2.33 11.49
N GLU A 664 35.12 -2.49 11.87
CA GLU A 664 34.45 -3.81 12.01
C GLU A 664 35.23 -4.80 12.91
N GLY A 665 35.80 -4.31 14.01
CA GLY A 665 36.56 -5.13 14.97
C GLY A 665 37.94 -5.58 14.49
N LYS A 666 38.41 -5.10 13.33
CA LYS A 666 39.75 -5.38 12.79
C LYS A 666 40.60 -4.11 12.82
N ARG A 667 41.87 -4.21 13.19
CA ARG A 667 42.79 -3.06 13.09
C ARG A 667 43.14 -2.82 11.63
N ARG A 668 43.16 -1.54 11.26
CA ARG A 668 43.65 -1.02 9.98
C ARG A 668 44.54 0.17 10.26
N PHE A 669 45.32 0.56 9.25
CA PHE A 669 46.27 1.66 9.36
C PHE A 669 46.07 2.62 8.19
N VAL A 670 46.10 3.92 8.48
CA VAL A 670 46.26 4.97 7.47
C VAL A 670 47.69 5.44 7.52
N ALA A 671 48.37 5.38 6.38
CA ALA A 671 49.69 5.94 6.17
C ALA A 671 49.57 7.19 5.29
N VAL A 672 50.22 8.28 5.71
CA VAL A 672 50.38 9.52 4.95
C VAL A 672 51.87 9.68 4.65
N VAL A 673 52.22 9.91 3.38
CA VAL A 673 53.60 10.03 2.92
C VAL A 673 53.82 11.41 2.28
N ARG A 674 54.85 12.11 2.76
CA ARG A 674 55.21 13.47 2.35
C ARG A 674 56.67 13.52 1.89
N ASP A 675 56.95 14.19 0.77
CA ASP A 675 58.31 14.47 0.30
C ASP A 675 58.86 15.71 1.04
N VAL A 676 60.07 15.61 1.60
CA VAL A 676 60.66 16.68 2.44
C VAL A 676 61.88 17.38 1.80
N SER A 677 62.20 17.04 0.55
CA SER A 677 63.39 17.51 -0.18
C SER A 677 63.56 19.03 -0.20
N ALA A 678 62.46 19.78 -0.24
CA ALA A 678 62.47 21.26 -0.31
C ALA A 678 62.82 21.97 1.01
N ARG A 679 62.66 21.30 2.17
CA ARG A 679 62.86 21.93 3.48
C ARG A 679 64.34 22.01 3.87
N GLN A 680 65.11 20.94 3.63
CA GLN A 680 66.54 20.89 3.98
C GLN A 680 67.37 21.93 3.20
N ALA A 681 66.95 22.30 1.97
CA ALA A 681 67.62 23.32 1.16
C ALA A 681 67.45 24.77 1.66
N ALA A 682 66.57 25.02 2.64
CA ALA A 682 66.29 26.37 3.14
C ALA A 682 67.22 26.82 4.28
N GLU A 683 67.73 25.90 5.10
CA GLU A 683 68.55 26.23 6.28
C GLU A 683 69.98 26.65 5.90
N GLU A 684 70.49 26.24 4.73
CA GLU A 684 71.75 26.74 4.14
C GLU A 684 71.65 28.22 3.66
N ALA A 685 70.45 28.78 3.55
CA ALA A 685 70.24 30.13 3.00
C ALA A 685 70.59 31.27 3.98
N LEU A 686 70.92 30.99 5.24
CA LEU A 686 71.28 32.04 6.21
C LEU A 686 72.77 32.42 6.16
N HIS A 687 73.65 31.50 5.71
CA HIS A 687 75.05 31.83 5.39
C HIS A 687 75.14 32.76 4.16
N ARG A 688 74.04 32.85 3.39
CA ARG A 688 73.84 33.71 2.23
C ARG A 688 73.72 35.20 2.58
N SER A 689 73.94 35.63 3.83
CA SER A 689 73.78 37.02 4.32
C SER A 689 74.69 38.08 3.65
N GLU A 690 75.82 37.69 3.05
CA GLU A 690 76.66 38.62 2.27
C GLU A 690 76.39 38.54 0.77
N GLU A 691 76.01 37.36 0.26
CA GLU A 691 75.26 37.28 -0.98
C GLU A 691 73.94 38.06 -0.90
N MET A 692 73.37 38.27 0.30
CA MET A 692 72.05 38.84 0.54
C MET A 692 71.93 40.27 0.04
N PHE A 693 72.98 41.11 0.03
CA PHE A 693 72.81 42.43 -0.59
C PHE A 693 72.70 42.35 -2.12
N ARG A 694 73.42 41.41 -2.77
CA ARG A 694 73.20 41.09 -4.18
C ARG A 694 71.86 40.42 -4.40
N ALA A 695 71.51 39.43 -3.58
CA ALA A 695 70.29 38.65 -3.66
C ALA A 695 69.04 39.43 -3.23
N LEU A 696 69.14 40.52 -2.46
CA LEU A 696 68.02 41.42 -2.13
C LEU A 696 67.62 42.23 -3.35
N VAL A 697 68.57 42.67 -4.17
CA VAL A 697 68.28 43.37 -5.43
C VAL A 697 67.96 42.34 -6.52
N ASP A 698 68.74 41.25 -6.62
CA ASP A 698 68.56 40.22 -7.66
C ASP A 698 67.34 39.29 -7.42
N ASN A 699 66.85 39.13 -6.18
CA ASN A 699 65.57 38.46 -5.87
C ASN A 699 64.50 39.45 -5.36
N ALA A 700 64.68 40.77 -5.55
CA ALA A 700 63.54 41.67 -5.40
C ALA A 700 62.45 41.23 -6.40
N PRO A 701 61.21 40.98 -5.96
CA PRO A 701 60.14 40.60 -6.87
C PRO A 701 59.74 41.75 -7.81
N ASP A 702 60.08 42.98 -7.42
CA ASP A 702 59.94 44.18 -8.23
C ASP A 702 61.09 44.26 -9.26
N VAL A 703 60.78 44.70 -10.46
CA VAL A 703 61.74 45.03 -11.52
C VAL A 703 62.56 46.25 -11.10
N ILE A 704 63.87 46.10 -10.93
CA ILE A 704 64.79 47.19 -10.58
C ILE A 704 65.71 47.46 -11.76
N ILE A 705 65.66 48.68 -12.31
CA ILE A 705 66.48 49.13 -13.43
C ILE A 705 67.16 50.44 -13.05
N ARG A 706 68.46 50.57 -13.31
CA ARG A 706 69.18 51.85 -13.24
C ARG A 706 69.51 52.36 -14.64
N ILE A 707 69.22 53.62 -14.92
CA ILE A 707 69.32 54.27 -16.23
C ILE A 707 70.20 55.50 -16.10
N ASP A 708 71.11 55.73 -17.06
CA ASP A 708 71.90 56.96 -17.13
C ASP A 708 71.19 58.09 -17.90
N ARG A 709 71.81 59.29 -17.90
CA ARG A 709 71.32 60.45 -18.65
C ARG A 709 71.34 60.29 -20.17
N GLY A 710 72.01 59.27 -20.71
CA GLY A 710 71.97 58.89 -22.13
C GLY A 710 70.87 57.86 -22.43
N HIS A 711 69.95 57.65 -21.49
CA HIS A 711 68.87 56.66 -21.51
C HIS A 711 69.34 55.20 -21.59
N ARG A 712 70.62 54.94 -21.31
CA ARG A 712 71.19 53.59 -21.36
C ARG A 712 71.08 52.92 -19.99
N ARG A 713 70.75 51.63 -19.99
CA ARG A 713 70.58 50.85 -18.75
C ARG A 713 71.92 50.44 -18.18
N LEU A 714 72.28 51.01 -17.03
CA LEU A 714 73.49 50.68 -16.26
C LEU A 714 73.35 49.35 -15.51
N TYR A 715 72.14 49.02 -15.07
CA TYR A 715 71.84 47.79 -14.33
C TYR A 715 70.37 47.39 -14.50
N ALA A 716 70.11 46.09 -14.45
CA ALA A 716 68.77 45.51 -14.32
C ALA A 716 68.87 44.24 -13.44
N ASN A 717 67.88 44.01 -12.58
CA ASN A 717 67.81 42.79 -11.76
C ASN A 717 67.15 41.61 -12.53
N PRO A 718 67.33 40.33 -12.14
CA PRO A 718 66.73 39.15 -12.79
C PRO A 718 65.20 39.17 -12.85
N ALA A 719 64.53 39.92 -11.97
CA ALA A 719 63.08 40.12 -12.06
C ALA A 719 62.69 40.80 -13.38
N PHE A 720 63.50 41.73 -13.90
CA PHE A 720 63.37 42.25 -15.26
C PHE A 720 63.31 41.14 -16.31
N GLU A 721 64.25 40.19 -16.25
CA GLU A 721 64.37 39.04 -17.15
C GLU A 721 63.13 38.15 -17.08
N THR A 722 62.68 37.84 -15.87
CA THR A 722 61.51 36.97 -15.60
C THR A 722 60.19 37.62 -16.00
N ILE A 723 60.05 38.93 -15.79
CA ILE A 723 58.78 39.66 -16.02
C ILE A 723 58.66 40.12 -17.47
N THR A 724 59.75 40.54 -18.12
CA THR A 724 59.74 41.05 -19.51
C THR A 724 60.11 39.99 -20.56
N GLY A 725 60.81 38.92 -20.17
CA GLY A 725 61.31 37.89 -21.09
C GLY A 725 62.56 38.28 -21.88
N LEU A 726 63.07 39.51 -21.72
CA LEU A 726 64.29 39.99 -22.39
C LEU A 726 65.53 39.77 -21.53
N ALA A 727 66.56 39.15 -22.10
CA ALA A 727 67.81 38.86 -21.39
C ALA A 727 68.57 40.15 -20.98
N ARG A 728 69.01 40.22 -19.72
CA ARG A 728 69.67 41.40 -19.12
C ARG A 728 70.91 41.82 -19.88
N HIS A 729 71.75 40.86 -20.27
CA HIS A 729 72.96 41.12 -21.05
C HIS A 729 72.68 41.72 -22.43
N ALA A 730 71.46 41.54 -22.97
CA ALA A 730 71.04 42.10 -24.25
C ALA A 730 70.42 43.50 -24.13
N VAL A 731 70.14 44.00 -22.91
CA VAL A 731 69.57 45.34 -22.65
C VAL A 731 70.48 46.28 -21.89
N ILE A 732 71.45 45.77 -21.10
CA ILE A 732 72.44 46.58 -20.40
C ILE A 732 73.32 47.32 -21.42
N GLY A 733 73.59 48.60 -21.17
CA GLY A 733 74.29 49.50 -22.09
C GLY A 733 73.45 50.00 -23.28
N LYS A 734 72.21 49.53 -23.46
CA LYS A 734 71.31 49.92 -24.55
C LYS A 734 70.18 50.84 -24.11
N THR A 735 69.66 51.64 -25.04
CA THR A 735 68.46 52.48 -24.85
C THR A 735 67.18 51.63 -24.84
N HIS A 736 66.00 52.26 -24.69
CA HIS A 736 64.71 51.56 -24.62
C HIS A 736 64.34 50.90 -25.95
N GLU A 737 64.62 51.57 -27.07
CA GLU A 737 64.37 51.10 -28.44
C GLU A 737 65.40 50.06 -28.89
N GLU A 738 66.71 50.30 -28.69
CA GLU A 738 67.81 49.40 -29.06
C GLU A 738 67.71 48.00 -28.44
N SER A 739 66.88 47.84 -27.39
CA SER A 739 66.67 46.58 -26.68
C SER A 739 65.37 45.86 -27.04
N GLY A 740 64.52 46.43 -27.89
CA GLY A 740 63.18 45.89 -28.18
C GLY A 740 62.13 46.06 -27.08
N MET A 741 62.39 46.85 -26.02
CA MET A 741 61.42 47.03 -24.93
C MET A 741 60.20 47.85 -25.35
N ALA A 742 60.37 48.78 -26.30
CA ALA A 742 59.30 49.63 -26.85
C ALA A 742 58.12 48.84 -27.46
N ALA A 743 58.31 47.55 -27.78
CA ALA A 743 57.25 46.67 -28.30
C ALA A 743 56.44 45.95 -27.20
N LEU A 744 56.94 45.90 -25.95
CA LEU A 744 56.32 45.19 -24.83
C LEU A 744 55.54 46.12 -23.88
N VAL A 745 55.85 47.42 -23.92
CA VAL A 745 55.42 48.45 -22.97
C VAL A 745 54.77 49.60 -23.73
N SER A 746 53.58 50.02 -23.31
CA SER A 746 52.79 51.11 -23.92
C SER A 746 53.04 52.50 -23.29
N LEU A 747 54.06 52.61 -22.44
CA LEU A 747 54.46 53.84 -21.75
C LEU A 747 55.43 54.68 -22.59
N ASP A 748 55.26 56.00 -22.59
CA ASP A 748 56.31 56.94 -23.02
C ASP A 748 57.47 56.93 -22.02
N TRP A 749 58.40 56.01 -22.26
CA TRP A 749 59.52 55.74 -21.37
C TRP A 749 60.56 56.87 -21.37
N TYR A 750 60.82 57.48 -22.52
CA TYR A 750 61.83 58.53 -22.63
C TYR A 750 61.34 59.83 -21.99
N GLY A 751 60.13 60.28 -22.31
CA GLY A 751 59.53 61.47 -21.67
C GLY A 751 59.47 61.33 -20.15
N THR A 752 59.14 60.13 -19.64
CA THR A 752 59.11 59.85 -18.19
C THR A 752 60.51 59.91 -17.54
N VAL A 753 61.56 59.45 -18.22
CA VAL A 753 62.94 59.47 -17.68
C VAL A 753 63.56 60.87 -17.77
N ASP A 754 63.30 61.62 -18.84
CA ASP A 754 63.76 63.00 -18.99
C ASP A 754 63.10 63.92 -17.97
N GLU A 755 61.77 63.86 -17.81
CA GLU A 755 61.02 64.65 -16.82
C GLU A 755 61.56 64.43 -15.39
N VAL A 756 61.84 63.18 -15.00
CA VAL A 756 62.42 62.84 -13.68
C VAL A 756 63.87 63.33 -13.57
N SER A 757 64.63 63.33 -14.67
CA SER A 757 66.02 63.78 -14.70
C SER A 757 66.16 65.30 -14.62
N GLU A 758 65.26 66.05 -15.26
CA GLU A 758 65.23 67.52 -15.29
C GLU A 758 64.59 68.11 -14.02
N THR A 759 63.43 67.60 -13.60
CA THR A 759 62.75 68.07 -12.38
C THR A 759 63.44 67.62 -11.10
N GLY A 760 64.13 66.47 -11.14
CA GLY A 760 64.70 65.82 -9.96
C GLY A 760 63.64 65.37 -8.94
N GLN A 761 62.38 65.22 -9.35
CA GLN A 761 61.28 64.65 -8.58
C GLN A 761 60.96 63.23 -9.07
N ASP A 762 60.36 62.40 -8.20
CA ASP A 762 59.97 61.05 -8.56
C ASP A 762 58.59 61.00 -9.25
N LYS A 763 58.41 60.02 -10.14
CA LYS A 763 57.18 59.84 -10.91
C LYS A 763 56.71 58.39 -10.86
N VAL A 764 55.42 58.17 -10.61
CA VAL A 764 54.79 56.84 -10.62
C VAL A 764 53.89 56.73 -11.85
N VAL A 765 54.02 55.64 -12.60
CA VAL A 765 53.14 55.33 -13.73
C VAL A 765 52.77 53.85 -13.73
N ASP A 766 51.49 53.57 -13.93
CA ASP A 766 50.94 52.22 -14.05
C ASP A 766 50.77 51.86 -15.53
N PHE A 767 51.19 50.66 -15.94
CA PHE A 767 50.96 50.15 -17.30
C PHE A 767 50.84 48.62 -17.35
N THR A 768 50.29 48.12 -18.46
CA THR A 768 50.24 46.69 -18.74
C THR A 768 51.44 46.28 -19.59
N LEU A 769 52.24 45.34 -19.07
CA LEU A 769 53.33 44.71 -19.81
C LEU A 769 52.79 43.50 -20.58
N HIS A 770 53.03 43.48 -21.89
CA HIS A 770 52.55 42.43 -22.79
C HIS A 770 53.65 41.39 -23.06
N GLY A 771 54.06 40.69 -22.00
CA GLY A 771 55.10 39.66 -22.06
C GLY A 771 54.63 38.32 -22.64
N PRO A 772 55.56 37.41 -22.98
CA PRO A 772 55.25 36.11 -23.60
C PRO A 772 54.42 35.15 -22.71
N ALA A 773 54.29 35.43 -21.41
CA ALA A 773 53.47 34.67 -20.46
C ALA A 773 52.05 35.24 -20.26
N GLY A 774 51.66 36.29 -21.02
CA GLY A 774 50.39 36.99 -20.87
C GLY A 774 50.52 38.37 -20.21
N PRO A 775 49.42 39.16 -20.15
CA PRO A 775 49.44 40.52 -19.64
C PRO A 775 49.67 40.56 -18.11
N ARG A 776 50.60 41.41 -17.68
CA ARG A 776 50.88 41.70 -16.26
C ARG A 776 50.66 43.18 -15.96
N PHE A 777 50.21 43.50 -14.75
CA PHE A 777 50.00 44.88 -14.31
C PHE A 777 51.20 45.36 -13.49
N LEU A 778 51.96 46.32 -14.04
CA LEU A 778 53.11 46.91 -13.38
C LEU A 778 52.82 48.34 -12.93
N GLN A 779 53.11 48.63 -11.67
CA GLN A 779 53.22 49.98 -11.13
C GLN A 779 54.71 50.34 -11.03
N VAL A 780 55.17 51.33 -11.79
CA VAL A 780 56.59 51.70 -11.87
C VAL A 780 56.83 53.09 -11.30
N ARG A 781 57.68 53.16 -10.27
CA ARG A 781 58.19 54.42 -9.70
C ARG A 781 59.60 54.71 -10.21
N PHE A 782 59.76 55.84 -10.87
CA PHE A 782 61.05 56.38 -11.32
C PHE A 782 61.57 57.34 -10.26
N VAL A 783 62.78 57.10 -9.75
CA VAL A 783 63.39 57.86 -8.65
C VAL A 783 64.75 58.41 -9.10
N PRO A 784 65.02 59.72 -8.97
CA PRO A 784 66.31 60.30 -9.35
C PRO A 784 67.36 60.03 -8.26
N GLU A 785 68.43 59.32 -8.62
CA GLU A 785 69.61 59.12 -7.77
C GLU A 785 70.55 60.32 -7.91
N ARG A 786 70.78 61.04 -6.81
CA ARG A 786 71.59 62.27 -6.80
C ARG A 786 73.05 61.98 -6.43
N ALA A 787 73.98 62.57 -7.17
CA ALA A 787 75.38 62.65 -6.79
C ALA A 787 75.58 63.59 -5.58
N ARG A 788 76.77 63.57 -4.99
CA ARG A 788 77.11 64.40 -3.81
C ARG A 788 77.10 65.91 -4.07
N ASP A 789 77.11 66.34 -5.33
CA ASP A 789 76.96 67.73 -5.77
C ASP A 789 75.49 68.17 -5.96
N GLY A 790 74.53 67.27 -5.71
CA GLY A 790 73.08 67.52 -5.84
C GLY A 790 72.51 67.28 -7.24
N SER A 791 73.35 67.05 -8.26
CA SER A 791 72.93 66.72 -9.62
C SER A 791 72.40 65.29 -9.72
N VAL A 792 71.40 65.04 -10.57
CA VAL A 792 70.87 63.68 -10.81
C VAL A 792 71.89 62.88 -11.63
N GLN A 793 72.43 61.80 -11.07
CA GLN A 793 73.45 60.95 -11.69
C GLN A 793 72.82 59.84 -12.55
N SER A 794 71.75 59.23 -12.05
CA SER A 794 70.99 58.17 -12.72
C SER A 794 69.52 58.19 -12.27
N VAL A 795 68.65 57.53 -13.02
CA VAL A 795 67.26 57.27 -12.61
C VAL A 795 67.10 55.79 -12.29
N LEU A 796 66.58 55.50 -11.11
CA LEU A 796 66.23 54.16 -10.64
C LEU A 796 64.73 53.93 -10.86
N ALA A 797 64.38 53.03 -11.77
CA ALA A 797 63.01 52.59 -11.99
C ALA A 797 62.73 51.32 -11.16
N LEU A 798 61.68 51.38 -10.34
CA LEU A 798 61.22 50.33 -9.43
C LEU A 798 59.80 49.90 -9.84
N GLY A 799 59.67 48.76 -10.53
CA GLY A 799 58.42 48.26 -11.10
C GLY A 799 57.83 47.07 -10.35
N ARG A 800 56.75 47.29 -9.61
CA ARG A 800 56.05 46.23 -8.85
C ARG A 800 54.96 45.57 -9.66
N ASP A 801 54.96 44.23 -9.69
CA ASP A 801 53.86 43.43 -10.22
C ASP A 801 52.72 43.37 -9.20
N VAL A 802 51.66 44.13 -9.45
CA VAL A 802 50.50 44.25 -8.55
C VAL A 802 49.39 43.23 -8.88
N THR A 803 49.65 42.27 -9.77
CA THR A 803 48.66 41.31 -10.26
C THR A 803 48.04 40.48 -9.11
N VAL A 804 48.83 40.03 -8.13
CA VAL A 804 48.32 39.25 -6.98
C VAL A 804 47.43 40.11 -6.06
N ALA A 805 47.76 41.38 -5.84
CA ALA A 805 46.94 42.30 -5.04
C ALA A 805 45.60 42.57 -5.74
N LYS A 806 45.62 42.80 -7.06
CA LYS A 806 44.40 42.92 -7.88
C LYS A 806 43.55 41.64 -7.90
N GLN A 807 44.18 40.47 -7.84
CA GLN A 807 43.48 39.19 -7.68
C GLN A 807 42.89 39.00 -6.28
N ALA A 808 43.59 39.41 -5.22
CA ALA A 808 43.06 39.36 -3.85
C ALA A 808 41.87 40.31 -3.64
N GLU A 809 41.92 41.51 -4.22
CA GLU A 809 40.79 42.45 -4.30
C GLU A 809 39.58 41.81 -5.00
N ALA A 810 39.81 41.10 -6.12
CA ALA A 810 38.78 40.35 -6.83
C ALA A 810 38.21 39.18 -6.01
N VAL A 811 39.04 38.43 -5.27
CA VAL A 811 38.61 37.33 -4.39
C VAL A 811 37.79 37.83 -3.19
N LEU A 812 38.18 38.95 -2.58
CA LEU A 812 37.40 39.57 -1.51
C LEU A 812 36.03 40.00 -2.04
N ARG A 813 35.99 40.67 -3.19
CA ARG A 813 34.76 41.06 -3.87
C ARG A 813 33.89 39.86 -4.26
N GLU A 814 34.49 38.74 -4.66
CA GLU A 814 33.78 37.48 -4.90
C GLU A 814 33.20 36.88 -3.62
N SER A 815 33.93 36.96 -2.49
CA SER A 815 33.48 36.52 -1.17
C SER A 815 32.30 37.36 -0.66
N GLU A 816 32.37 38.69 -0.77
CA GLU A 816 31.26 39.60 -0.44
C GLU A 816 30.03 39.32 -1.32
N ASN A 817 30.23 39.20 -2.63
CA ASN A 817 29.16 38.81 -3.56
C ASN A 817 28.57 37.43 -3.22
N ARG A 818 29.39 36.47 -2.74
CA ARG A 818 28.92 35.16 -2.27
C ARG A 818 28.07 35.28 -1.02
N LEU A 819 28.45 36.08 -0.04
CA LEU A 819 27.66 36.32 1.19
C LEU A 819 26.33 37.02 0.89
N ARG A 820 26.33 38.03 0.00
CA ARG A 820 25.11 38.66 -0.52
C ARG A 820 24.19 37.62 -1.18
N ARG A 821 24.71 36.77 -2.08
CA ARG A 821 23.91 35.68 -2.69
C ARG A 821 23.39 34.67 -1.68
N ILE A 822 24.14 34.33 -0.62
CA ILE A 822 23.66 33.39 0.40
C ILE A 822 22.49 33.99 1.18
N THR A 823 22.64 35.22 1.68
CA THR A 823 21.60 35.91 2.46
C THR A 823 20.37 36.31 1.63
N GLY A 824 20.52 36.52 0.32
CA GLY A 824 19.40 36.73 -0.62
C GLY A 824 18.62 35.46 -0.99
N HIS A 825 19.20 34.26 -0.79
CA HIS A 825 18.51 32.98 -1.01
C HIS A 825 17.92 32.35 0.26
N VAL A 826 18.09 32.96 1.44
CA VAL A 826 17.37 32.55 2.65
C VAL A 826 15.88 32.87 2.46
N PRO A 827 14.94 31.94 2.75
CA PRO A 827 13.50 32.16 2.52
C PRO A 827 12.88 33.07 3.59
N GLY A 828 13.24 34.35 3.56
CA GLY A 828 12.82 35.38 4.51
C GLY A 828 13.74 36.60 4.45
N MET A 829 13.56 37.54 5.38
CA MET A 829 14.43 38.70 5.53
C MET A 829 15.53 38.39 6.53
N VAL A 830 16.79 38.42 6.10
CA VAL A 830 17.95 38.43 7.01
C VAL A 830 18.23 39.88 7.38
N PHE A 831 18.38 40.18 8.67
CA PHE A 831 18.57 41.54 9.14
C PHE A 831 19.61 41.62 10.26
N GLN A 832 20.22 42.80 10.37
CA GLN A 832 20.93 43.25 11.56
C GLN A 832 20.26 44.55 12.03
N LEU A 833 19.79 44.55 13.27
CA LEU A 833 19.13 45.70 13.91
C LEU A 833 20.00 46.21 15.05
N VAL A 834 20.16 47.52 15.19
CA VAL A 834 20.99 48.16 16.22
C VAL A 834 20.13 49.14 17.01
N SER A 835 20.16 49.07 18.34
CA SER A 835 19.58 50.09 19.22
C SER A 835 20.66 50.62 20.17
N ALA A 836 20.97 51.90 20.03
CA ALA A 836 21.80 52.62 21.00
C ALA A 836 20.96 53.00 22.24
N PRO A 837 21.58 53.21 23.42
CA PRO A 837 20.84 53.52 24.64
C PRO A 837 19.95 54.77 24.51
N GLY A 838 18.63 54.57 24.55
CA GLY A 838 17.63 55.65 24.44
C GLY A 838 17.34 56.14 23.01
N ALA A 839 17.87 55.46 21.98
CA ALA A 839 17.56 55.73 20.58
C ALA A 839 16.61 54.68 19.99
N GLU A 840 15.83 55.07 18.98
CA GLU A 840 15.02 54.14 18.20
C GLU A 840 15.92 53.10 17.47
N PRO A 841 15.44 51.86 17.28
CA PRO A 841 16.21 50.81 16.64
C PRO A 841 16.30 51.03 15.11
N THR A 842 17.52 50.97 14.57
CA THR A 842 17.82 51.16 13.15
C THR A 842 18.43 49.92 12.52
N PHE A 843 18.09 49.60 11.27
CA PHE A 843 18.71 48.48 10.56
C PHE A 843 20.09 48.86 10.00
N SER A 844 21.13 48.11 10.35
CA SER A 844 22.48 48.22 9.76
C SER A 844 22.68 47.29 8.57
N TYR A 845 21.89 46.20 8.47
CA TYR A 845 21.85 45.30 7.34
C TYR A 845 20.44 44.75 7.11
N VAL A 846 20.04 44.63 5.84
CA VAL A 846 18.80 43.99 5.39
C VAL A 846 19.08 43.27 4.06
N SER A 847 18.73 41.99 3.94
CA SER A 847 18.85 41.26 2.67
C SER A 847 17.70 41.56 1.70
N GLU A 848 17.93 41.35 0.40
CA GLU A 848 16.94 41.51 -0.68
C GLU A 848 15.64 40.71 -0.44
N GLY A 849 15.68 39.67 0.39
CA GLY A 849 14.52 38.89 0.84
C GLY A 849 13.44 39.72 1.57
N ALA A 850 13.76 40.93 2.04
CA ALA A 850 12.78 41.91 2.50
C ALA A 850 11.66 42.15 1.47
N SER A 851 11.99 42.29 0.19
CA SER A 851 11.00 42.58 -0.86
C SER A 851 10.03 41.43 -1.08
N ALA A 852 10.48 40.19 -0.90
CA ALA A 852 9.63 39.00 -1.01
C ALA A 852 8.79 38.74 0.25
N LEU A 853 9.26 39.17 1.42
CA LEU A 853 8.59 38.96 2.70
C LEU A 853 7.54 40.04 3.01
N CYS A 854 7.88 41.31 2.83
CA CYS A 854 7.09 42.45 3.30
C CYS A 854 6.74 43.47 2.20
N GLY A 855 7.23 43.28 0.97
CA GLY A 855 6.94 44.17 -0.17
C GLY A 855 7.77 45.45 -0.22
N LEU A 856 8.71 45.65 0.72
CA LEU A 856 9.62 46.80 0.75
C LEU A 856 11.01 46.42 0.22
N ALA A 857 11.62 47.30 -0.57
CA ALA A 857 13.00 47.15 -1.00
C ALA A 857 13.98 47.28 0.20
N SER A 858 15.09 46.53 0.18
CA SER A 858 16.10 46.51 1.24
C SER A 858 16.60 47.91 1.60
N GLU A 859 16.78 48.77 0.60
CA GLU A 859 17.28 50.14 0.73
C GLU A 859 16.27 51.04 1.45
N THR A 860 14.97 50.76 1.30
CA THR A 860 13.89 51.50 1.96
C THR A 860 13.83 51.15 3.45
N VAL A 861 14.00 49.87 3.80
CA VAL A 861 14.01 49.41 5.20
C VAL A 861 15.28 49.85 5.94
N LEU A 862 16.42 49.90 5.23
CA LEU A 862 17.69 50.43 5.76
C LEU A 862 17.63 51.95 6.01
N ALA A 863 16.99 52.71 5.13
CA ALA A 863 16.92 54.17 5.26
C ALA A 863 15.89 54.65 6.29
N ASP A 864 14.83 53.87 6.55
CA ASP A 864 13.67 54.29 7.32
C ASP A 864 13.07 53.08 8.08
N ALA A 865 13.71 52.72 9.19
CA ALA A 865 13.34 51.55 10.01
C ALA A 865 11.88 51.58 10.53
N PRO A 866 11.28 52.74 10.92
CA PRO A 866 9.86 52.85 11.24
C PRO A 866 8.92 52.26 10.19
N ARG A 867 9.24 52.33 8.88
CA ARG A 867 8.40 51.74 7.82
C ARG A 867 8.16 50.24 7.97
N PHE A 868 9.09 49.50 8.56
CA PHE A 868 8.88 48.08 8.83
C PHE A 868 7.91 47.87 10.00
N LEU A 869 8.03 48.71 11.05
CA LEU A 869 7.16 48.67 12.22
C LEU A 869 5.71 48.99 11.85
N ASP A 870 5.49 49.90 10.89
CA ASP A 870 4.17 50.27 10.37
C ASP A 870 3.48 49.16 9.57
N LEU A 871 4.20 48.10 9.19
CA LEU A 871 3.57 46.90 8.62
C LEU A 871 2.99 45.97 9.69
N ILE A 872 3.45 46.04 10.94
CA ILE A 872 2.95 45.17 12.03
C ILE A 872 1.50 45.55 12.34
N PHE A 873 0.64 44.56 12.57
CA PHE A 873 -0.75 44.79 12.96
C PHE A 873 -0.84 45.52 14.31
N ASP A 874 -1.85 46.38 14.47
CA ASP A 874 -1.98 47.25 15.64
C ASP A 874 -2.15 46.45 16.95
N GLU A 875 -2.80 45.27 16.87
CA GLU A 875 -2.92 44.35 18.01
C GLU A 875 -1.61 43.64 18.37
N ASP A 876 -0.71 43.45 17.40
CA ASP A 876 0.51 42.65 17.54
C ASP A 876 1.75 43.51 17.87
N ARG A 877 1.71 44.83 17.59
CA ARG A 877 2.79 45.79 17.86
C ARG A 877 3.22 45.86 19.34
N PRO A 878 2.32 45.92 20.35
CA PRO A 878 2.74 45.98 21.76
C PRO A 878 3.54 44.74 22.20
N LEU A 879 3.19 43.55 21.67
CA LEU A 879 3.90 42.30 21.93
C LEU A 879 5.28 42.28 21.26
N PHE A 880 5.40 42.85 20.06
CA PHE A 880 6.67 43.02 19.37
C PHE A 880 7.63 43.88 20.21
N GLU A 881 7.21 45.09 20.58
CA GLU A 881 8.01 46.04 21.37
C GLU A 881 8.40 45.46 22.74
N GLN A 882 7.45 44.82 23.44
CA GLN A 882 7.72 44.15 24.72
C GLN A 882 8.77 43.04 24.59
N SER A 883 8.65 42.18 23.57
CA SER A 883 9.59 41.07 23.36
C SER A 883 11.00 41.55 22.98
N MET A 884 11.10 42.61 22.18
CA MET A 884 12.36 43.27 21.84
C MET A 884 13.02 43.88 23.09
N ALA A 885 12.26 44.63 23.88
CA ALA A 885 12.76 45.25 25.13
C ALA A 885 13.13 44.20 26.21
N GLN A 886 12.50 43.02 26.20
CA GLN A 886 12.91 41.90 27.06
C GLN A 886 14.23 41.28 26.58
N SER A 887 14.41 41.08 25.26
CA SER A 887 15.68 40.62 24.69
C SER A 887 16.82 41.61 24.99
N ALA A 888 16.59 42.91 24.82
CA ALA A 888 17.57 43.97 25.10
C ALA A 888 18.09 43.91 26.55
N ARG A 889 17.17 43.79 27.52
CA ARG A 889 17.51 43.79 28.96
C ARG A 889 18.11 42.47 29.46
N GLY A 890 17.68 41.34 28.89
CA GLY A 890 18.11 40.01 29.32
C GLY A 890 19.26 39.41 28.52
N LEU A 891 19.62 39.99 27.37
CA LEU A 891 20.52 39.40 26.36
C LEU A 891 20.12 37.97 25.95
N TYR A 892 18.82 37.68 25.95
CA TYR A 892 18.25 36.40 25.51
C TYR A 892 17.88 36.44 24.02
N PRO A 893 17.98 35.31 23.28
CA PRO A 893 17.50 35.21 21.91
C PRO A 893 16.07 35.73 21.77
N TRP A 894 15.90 36.71 20.88
CA TRP A 894 14.61 37.31 20.58
C TRP A 894 13.81 36.35 19.71
N SER A 895 12.61 36.00 20.17
CA SER A 895 11.65 35.17 19.47
C SER A 895 10.30 35.87 19.52
N TRP A 896 9.72 36.14 18.35
CA TRP A 896 8.39 36.74 18.24
C TRP A 896 7.64 36.17 17.03
N GLU A 897 6.32 36.03 17.16
CA GLU A 897 5.43 35.66 16.06
C GLU A 897 4.24 36.61 16.05
N GLY A 898 3.85 37.08 14.86
CA GLY A 898 2.75 38.01 14.69
C GLY A 898 2.47 38.27 13.22
N ARG A 899 1.52 39.16 12.94
CA ARG A 899 1.03 39.48 11.59
C ARG A 899 1.65 40.78 11.08
N ILE A 900 1.97 40.79 9.79
CA ILE A 900 2.34 41.99 9.04
C ILE A 900 1.43 42.17 7.81
N ARG A 901 1.23 43.42 7.40
CA ARG A 901 0.51 43.84 6.19
C ARG A 901 1.49 43.88 5.02
N ALA A 902 1.84 42.72 4.48
CA ALA A 902 2.86 42.58 3.43
C ALA A 902 2.33 43.00 2.03
N GLY A 903 1.99 44.27 1.85
CA GLY A 903 1.65 44.88 0.56
C GLY A 903 0.74 44.03 -0.33
N SER A 904 1.30 43.49 -1.42
CA SER A 904 0.61 42.66 -2.43
C SER A 904 0.16 41.28 -1.96
N LEU A 905 0.57 40.82 -0.77
CA LEU A 905 0.25 39.50 -0.21
C LEU A 905 -0.83 39.54 0.88
N GLY A 906 -1.23 40.73 1.36
CA GLY A 906 -2.23 40.88 2.42
C GLY A 906 -1.71 40.51 3.81
N GLU A 907 -2.58 39.94 4.65
CA GLU A 907 -2.22 39.48 6.00
C GLU A 907 -1.22 38.32 5.91
N THR A 908 -0.01 38.54 6.44
CA THR A 908 1.08 37.56 6.43
C THR A 908 1.56 37.31 7.85
N TRP A 909 1.54 36.05 8.29
CA TRP A 909 2.14 35.65 9.56
C TRP A 909 3.64 35.48 9.42
N VAL A 910 4.39 36.05 10.35
CA VAL A 910 5.85 35.98 10.39
C VAL A 910 6.37 35.45 11.72
N SER A 911 7.53 34.80 11.67
CA SER A 911 8.30 34.35 12.85
C SER A 911 9.67 35.00 12.81
N LEU A 912 9.96 35.86 13.78
CA LEU A 912 11.24 36.54 13.99
C LEU A 912 12.09 35.71 14.95
N ARG A 913 13.34 35.48 14.57
CA ARG A 913 14.38 34.86 15.42
C ARG A 913 15.66 35.67 15.30
N ALA A 914 16.14 36.25 16.40
CA ALA A 914 17.38 37.03 16.41
C ALA A 914 18.19 36.80 17.69
N THR A 915 19.50 36.99 17.62
CA THR A 915 20.42 36.83 18.75
C THR A 915 21.01 38.20 19.14
N PRO A 916 20.83 38.66 20.39
CA PRO A 916 21.42 39.92 20.85
C PRO A 916 22.92 39.77 21.12
N THR A 917 23.67 40.80 20.75
CA THR A 917 25.07 41.02 21.13
C THR A 917 25.19 42.43 21.72
N LEU A 918 25.81 42.56 22.90
CA LEU A 918 26.07 43.85 23.53
C LEU A 918 27.29 44.52 22.89
N LEU A 919 27.15 45.77 22.46
CA LEU A 919 28.24 46.59 21.92
C LEU A 919 29.04 47.30 23.03
N LEU A 920 30.24 47.74 22.66
CA LEU A 920 31.16 48.47 23.54
C LEU A 920 30.62 49.84 24.00
N ASP A 921 29.69 50.43 23.26
CA ASP A 921 29.00 51.69 23.59
C ASP A 921 27.74 51.50 24.46
N GLY A 922 27.44 50.25 24.85
CA GLY A 922 26.23 49.89 25.59
C GLY A 922 24.97 49.70 24.75
N GLY A 923 25.05 49.86 23.42
CA GLY A 923 23.99 49.48 22.50
C GLY A 923 23.84 47.97 22.35
N VAL A 924 22.72 47.53 21.76
CA VAL A 924 22.47 46.11 21.45
C VAL A 924 22.30 45.95 19.95
N VAL A 925 22.99 44.95 19.39
CA VAL A 925 22.84 44.48 18.01
C VAL A 925 22.08 43.16 18.02
N TRP A 926 21.08 43.02 17.15
CA TRP A 926 20.39 41.76 16.90
C TRP A 926 20.69 41.28 15.48
N ASP A 927 21.40 40.15 15.38
CA ASP A 927 21.54 39.41 14.13
C ASP A 927 20.40 38.39 14.03
N GLY A 928 19.58 38.48 12.98
CA GLY A 928 18.33 37.71 12.92
C GLY A 928 17.75 37.46 11.54
N ILE A 929 16.69 36.65 11.55
CA ILE A 929 15.87 36.32 10.39
C ILE A 929 14.39 36.51 10.72
N ILE A 930 13.62 36.96 9.73
CA ILE A 930 12.16 36.95 9.76
C ILE A 930 11.67 36.03 8.63
N LEU A 931 10.91 35.00 9.00
CA LEU A 931 10.40 33.97 8.09
C LEU A 931 8.88 34.10 7.92
N ASN A 932 8.35 33.86 6.72
CA ASN A 932 6.91 33.72 6.51
C ASN A 932 6.44 32.34 7.03
N VAL A 933 5.47 32.33 7.95
CA VAL A 933 4.91 31.11 8.56
C VAL A 933 3.40 30.96 8.32
N THR A 934 2.83 31.75 7.40
CA THR A 934 1.38 31.79 7.10
C THR A 934 0.80 30.42 6.77
N GLN A 935 1.42 29.65 5.87
CA GLN A 935 0.93 28.31 5.53
C GLN A 935 0.95 27.36 6.74
N THR A 936 1.97 27.46 7.60
CA THR A 936 2.07 26.63 8.81
C THR A 936 0.94 26.95 9.79
N LYS A 937 0.63 28.24 10.00
CA LYS A 937 -0.48 28.68 10.87
C LYS A 937 -1.85 28.28 10.31
N LEU A 938 -2.08 28.42 9.00
CA LEU A 938 -3.32 27.97 8.35
C LEU A 938 -3.53 26.45 8.50
N ASN A 939 -2.48 25.65 8.26
CA ASN A 939 -2.55 24.20 8.45
C ASN A 939 -2.80 23.81 9.93
N GLU A 940 -2.27 24.58 10.88
CA GLU A 940 -2.50 24.36 12.32
C GLU A 940 -3.97 24.64 12.71
N LEU A 941 -4.58 25.68 12.13
CA LEU A 941 -5.99 26.03 12.31
C LEU A 941 -6.92 25.00 11.65
N GLU A 942 -6.65 24.59 10.41
CA GLU A 942 -7.41 23.55 9.71
C GLU A 942 -7.36 22.21 10.48
N LEU A 943 -6.19 21.84 11.01
CA LEU A 943 -6.04 20.64 11.84
C LEU A 943 -6.82 20.72 13.16
N ARG A 944 -6.93 21.91 13.79
CA ARG A 944 -7.80 22.12 14.95
C ARG A 944 -9.28 21.95 14.59
N GLN A 945 -9.76 22.62 13.54
CA GLN A 945 -11.15 22.52 13.07
C GLN A 945 -11.53 21.09 12.64
N SER A 946 -10.62 20.38 11.98
CA SER A 946 -10.80 18.97 11.60
C SER A 946 -10.93 18.07 12.84
N ARG A 947 -10.08 18.26 13.86
CA ARG A 947 -10.15 17.51 15.14
C ARG A 947 -11.45 17.77 15.89
N GLU A 948 -11.93 19.00 15.89
CA GLU A 948 -13.21 19.38 16.51
C GLU A 948 -14.40 18.77 15.76
N SER A 949 -14.40 18.86 14.43
CA SER A 949 -15.41 18.23 13.56
C SER A 949 -15.47 16.71 13.77
N LEU A 950 -14.32 16.04 13.89
CA LEU A 950 -14.24 14.60 14.17
C LEU A 950 -14.78 14.25 15.56
N ARG A 951 -14.56 15.09 16.58
CA ARG A 951 -15.14 14.91 17.92
C ARG A 951 -16.67 15.01 17.89
N LEU A 952 -17.20 16.06 17.26
CA LEU A 952 -18.65 16.25 17.13
C LEU A 952 -19.32 15.11 16.36
N LEU A 953 -18.72 14.68 15.23
CA LEU A 953 -19.23 13.54 14.45
C LEU A 953 -19.20 12.23 15.24
N THR A 954 -18.18 12.02 16.08
CA THR A 954 -18.06 10.83 16.93
C THR A 954 -19.15 10.82 18.00
N ALA A 955 -19.33 11.94 18.72
CA ALA A 955 -20.38 12.07 19.73
C ALA A 955 -21.79 11.89 19.14
N HIS A 956 -22.07 12.51 17.98
CA HIS A 956 -23.34 12.33 17.27
C HIS A 956 -23.57 10.88 16.86
N ARG A 957 -22.53 10.19 16.35
CA ARG A 957 -22.62 8.78 15.98
C ARG A 957 -22.85 7.85 17.17
N GLU A 958 -22.30 8.17 18.35
CA GLU A 958 -22.60 7.41 19.57
C GLU A 958 -24.06 7.60 20.00
N ALA A 959 -24.57 8.83 19.99
CA ALA A 959 -25.97 9.13 20.31
C ALA A 959 -26.96 8.37 19.41
N VAL A 960 -26.75 8.42 18.08
CA VAL A 960 -27.59 7.68 17.10
C VAL A 960 -27.55 6.17 17.34
N ARG A 961 -26.40 5.60 17.72
CA ARG A 961 -26.30 4.15 18.01
C ARG A 961 -27.02 3.74 19.29
N GLU A 962 -27.13 4.63 20.28
CA GLU A 962 -27.83 4.32 21.53
C GLU A 962 -29.35 4.49 21.39
N ASP A 963 -29.81 5.47 20.58
CA ASP A 963 -31.25 5.60 20.26
C ASP A 963 -31.75 4.42 19.40
N GLU A 964 -30.96 3.97 18.41
CA GLU A 964 -31.24 2.76 17.64
C GLU A 964 -31.36 1.52 18.54
N ARG A 965 -30.47 1.37 19.54
CA ARG A 965 -30.58 0.29 20.55
C ARG A 965 -31.85 0.42 21.39
N LYS A 966 -32.23 1.63 21.78
CA LYS A 966 -33.47 1.94 22.52
C LYS A 966 -34.71 1.61 21.67
N HIS A 967 -34.65 1.79 20.34
CA HIS A 967 -35.72 1.42 19.41
C HIS A 967 -35.84 -0.09 19.23
N ILE A 968 -34.75 -0.77 18.86
CA ILE A 968 -34.71 -2.23 18.64
C ILE A 968 -35.12 -3.00 19.91
N ALA A 969 -34.68 -2.56 21.09
CA ALA A 969 -35.06 -3.20 22.35
C ALA A 969 -36.58 -3.14 22.62
N ARG A 970 -37.25 -2.04 22.22
CA ARG A 970 -38.70 -1.88 22.31
C ARG A 970 -39.43 -2.76 21.29
N GLU A 971 -39.06 -2.71 20.02
CA GLU A 971 -39.70 -3.53 18.98
C GLU A 971 -39.59 -5.04 19.26
N ILE A 972 -38.41 -5.52 19.68
CA ILE A 972 -38.22 -6.92 20.08
C ILE A 972 -39.11 -7.29 21.26
N HIS A 973 -39.25 -6.41 22.26
CA HIS A 973 -40.08 -6.67 23.43
C HIS A 973 -41.57 -6.68 23.06
N ASP A 974 -42.01 -5.72 22.25
CA ASP A 974 -43.42 -5.49 21.98
C ASP A 974 -43.97 -6.44 20.91
N GLU A 975 -43.28 -6.63 19.78
CA GLU A 975 -43.78 -7.53 18.73
C GLU A 975 -43.57 -9.01 19.09
N LEU A 976 -42.33 -9.43 19.34
CA LEU A 976 -42.03 -10.84 19.62
C LEU A 976 -42.57 -11.28 20.98
N GLY A 977 -42.57 -10.39 21.98
CA GLY A 977 -43.15 -10.67 23.29
C GLY A 977 -44.67 -10.89 23.24
N GLN A 978 -45.41 -10.09 22.46
CA GLN A 978 -46.85 -10.29 22.27
C GLN A 978 -47.15 -11.57 21.49
N LEU A 979 -46.47 -11.82 20.36
CA LEU A 979 -46.66 -13.02 19.54
C LEU A 979 -46.39 -14.31 20.32
N LEU A 980 -45.29 -14.38 21.09
CA LEU A 980 -44.99 -15.55 21.93
C LEU A 980 -45.98 -15.72 23.08
N THR A 981 -46.53 -14.62 23.61
CA THR A 981 -47.57 -14.67 24.65
C THR A 981 -48.89 -15.21 24.09
N ALA A 982 -49.30 -14.78 22.88
CA ALA A 982 -50.46 -15.29 22.18
C ALA A 982 -50.30 -16.79 21.86
N LEU A 983 -49.17 -17.20 21.27
CA LEU A 983 -48.86 -18.61 20.98
C LEU A 983 -48.92 -19.50 22.24
N ARG A 984 -48.44 -18.99 23.38
CA ARG A 984 -48.54 -19.67 24.68
C ARG A 984 -50.00 -19.86 25.13
N MET A 985 -50.88 -18.90 24.83
CA MET A 985 -52.31 -18.98 25.16
C MET A 985 -53.03 -19.99 24.25
N GLU A 986 -52.76 -19.98 22.95
CA GLU A 986 -53.31 -20.96 21.99
C GLU A 986 -52.91 -22.40 22.35
N VAL A 987 -51.61 -22.65 22.55
CA VAL A 987 -51.09 -23.96 22.99
C VAL A 987 -51.67 -24.35 24.37
N SER A 988 -52.03 -23.38 25.22
CA SER A 988 -52.72 -23.65 26.48
C SER A 988 -54.19 -24.06 26.28
N ALA A 989 -54.90 -23.42 25.36
CA ALA A 989 -56.27 -23.78 25.02
C ALA A 989 -56.37 -25.20 24.43
N VAL A 990 -55.45 -25.57 23.52
CA VAL A 990 -55.36 -26.94 22.96
C VAL A 990 -55.18 -27.99 24.06
N GLY A 991 -54.30 -27.75 25.03
CA GLY A 991 -54.13 -28.66 26.17
C GLY A 991 -55.37 -28.77 27.07
N MET A 992 -56.07 -27.66 27.32
CA MET A 992 -57.30 -27.68 28.13
C MET A 992 -58.46 -28.38 27.42
N ALA A 993 -58.58 -28.22 26.10
CA ALA A 993 -59.67 -28.78 25.31
C ALA A 993 -59.51 -30.27 24.99
N PHE A 994 -58.28 -30.76 24.79
CA PHE A 994 -58.03 -32.13 24.28
C PHE A 994 -57.06 -32.97 25.15
N GLY A 995 -56.38 -32.38 26.14
CA GLY A 995 -55.36 -33.08 26.93
C GLY A 995 -55.89 -34.11 27.93
N ARG A 996 -57.17 -34.05 28.31
CA ARG A 996 -57.80 -35.05 29.20
C ARG A 996 -58.02 -36.40 28.53
N ASP A 997 -58.31 -36.39 27.23
CA ASP A 997 -58.69 -37.59 26.48
C ASP A 997 -57.51 -38.22 25.73
N ASN A 998 -56.35 -37.55 25.69
CA ASN A 998 -55.15 -38.03 25.02
C ASN A 998 -53.85 -37.68 25.79
N PRO A 999 -53.30 -38.62 26.59
CA PRO A 999 -52.10 -38.38 27.40
C PRO A 999 -50.85 -37.99 26.60
N GLU A 1000 -50.63 -38.58 25.42
CA GLU A 1000 -49.48 -38.23 24.56
C GLU A 1000 -49.57 -36.80 24.01
N LEU A 1001 -50.78 -36.32 23.78
CA LEU A 1001 -51.02 -34.94 23.34
C LEU A 1001 -50.74 -33.94 24.47
N ASP A 1002 -51.18 -34.23 25.70
CA ASP A 1002 -50.90 -33.34 26.84
C ASP A 1002 -49.39 -33.26 27.15
N GLU A 1003 -48.65 -34.37 27.04
CA GLU A 1003 -47.19 -34.36 27.17
C GLU A 1003 -46.51 -33.50 26.08
N LYS A 1004 -46.91 -33.65 24.81
CA LYS A 1004 -46.43 -32.78 23.71
C LYS A 1004 -46.79 -31.32 23.93
N VAL A 1005 -47.99 -31.00 24.39
CA VAL A 1005 -48.41 -29.63 24.72
C VAL A 1005 -47.57 -29.06 25.87
N ARG A 1006 -47.26 -29.85 26.90
CA ARG A 1006 -46.41 -29.46 28.03
C ARG A 1006 -44.96 -29.20 27.59
N SER A 1007 -44.43 -30.01 26.67
CA SER A 1007 -43.13 -29.78 26.02
C SER A 1007 -43.12 -28.47 25.21
N MET A 1008 -44.12 -28.24 24.36
CA MET A 1008 -44.26 -27.00 23.58
C MET A 1008 -44.36 -25.75 24.47
N LYS A 1009 -45.14 -25.80 25.57
CA LYS A 1009 -45.17 -24.72 26.58
C LYS A 1009 -43.81 -24.45 27.20
N THR A 1010 -43.00 -25.49 27.44
CA THR A 1010 -41.65 -25.36 28.01
C THR A 1010 -40.73 -24.61 27.03
N VAL A 1011 -40.72 -25.00 25.75
CA VAL A 1011 -39.93 -24.34 24.70
C VAL A 1011 -40.39 -22.90 24.47
N ILE A 1012 -41.69 -22.62 24.47
CA ILE A 1012 -42.22 -21.24 24.35
C ILE A 1012 -41.80 -20.39 25.56
N ASN A 1013 -41.90 -20.91 26.78
CA ASN A 1013 -41.46 -20.19 27.98
C ASN A 1013 -39.95 -19.92 27.97
N GLN A 1014 -39.13 -20.88 27.52
CA GLN A 1014 -37.69 -20.68 27.29
C GLN A 1014 -37.43 -19.60 26.23
N THR A 1015 -38.19 -19.61 25.13
CA THR A 1015 -38.06 -18.61 24.05
C THR A 1015 -38.42 -17.20 24.54
N ILE A 1016 -39.49 -17.06 25.35
CA ILE A 1016 -39.87 -15.80 26.01
C ILE A 1016 -38.74 -15.31 26.94
N GLN A 1017 -38.10 -16.21 27.70
CA GLN A 1017 -36.95 -15.87 28.54
C GLN A 1017 -35.76 -15.38 27.68
N THR A 1018 -35.42 -16.08 26.60
CA THR A 1018 -34.33 -15.69 25.68
C THR A 1018 -34.61 -14.34 25.02
N VAL A 1019 -35.82 -14.08 24.52
CA VAL A 1019 -36.19 -12.79 23.90
C VAL A 1019 -36.09 -11.65 24.93
N ARG A 1020 -36.58 -11.86 26.16
CA ARG A 1020 -36.41 -10.89 27.25
C ARG A 1020 -34.94 -10.65 27.58
N GLN A 1021 -34.11 -11.70 27.62
CA GLN A 1021 -32.67 -11.59 27.89
C GLN A 1021 -31.95 -10.81 26.77
N VAL A 1022 -32.32 -11.01 25.50
CA VAL A 1022 -31.80 -10.26 24.35
C VAL A 1022 -32.20 -8.78 24.45
N ALA A 1023 -33.48 -8.46 24.64
CA ALA A 1023 -33.94 -7.08 24.82
C ALA A 1023 -33.24 -6.38 25.99
N THR A 1024 -33.15 -7.06 27.15
CA THR A 1024 -32.47 -6.55 28.35
C THR A 1024 -30.97 -6.32 28.11
N SER A 1025 -30.31 -7.16 27.31
CA SER A 1025 -28.89 -6.98 26.97
C SER A 1025 -28.62 -5.81 26.02
N LEU A 1026 -29.62 -5.40 25.21
CA LEU A 1026 -29.56 -4.21 24.37
C LEU A 1026 -29.72 -2.93 25.21
N ARG A 1027 -30.78 -2.87 26.03
CA ARG A 1027 -31.03 -1.81 27.02
C ARG A 1027 -31.85 -2.39 28.18
N PRO A 1028 -31.33 -2.44 29.43
CA PRO A 1028 -32.09 -3.01 30.54
C PRO A 1028 -33.24 -2.10 30.94
N ALA A 1029 -34.45 -2.65 31.05
CA ALA A 1029 -35.62 -1.92 31.55
C ALA A 1029 -35.45 -1.41 33.00
N ALA A 1030 -34.48 -1.96 33.76
CA ALA A 1030 -34.10 -1.46 35.07
C ALA A 1030 -33.55 -0.02 35.04
N LEU A 1031 -33.00 0.44 33.91
CA LEU A 1031 -32.52 1.82 33.74
C LEU A 1031 -33.67 2.83 33.57
N ASP A 1032 -34.81 2.38 33.04
CA ASP A 1032 -36.05 3.18 33.01
C ASP A 1032 -36.71 3.29 34.40
N LEU A 1033 -36.21 2.54 35.39
CA LEU A 1033 -36.60 2.57 36.81
C LEU A 1033 -35.56 3.27 37.73
N GLY A 1034 -34.63 4.03 37.15
CA GLY A 1034 -33.56 4.73 37.88
C GLY A 1034 -32.18 4.06 37.80
N LEU A 1035 -31.13 4.84 38.02
CA LEU A 1035 -29.75 4.37 37.92
C LEU A 1035 -29.41 3.37 39.03
N GLU A 1036 -29.95 3.57 40.22
CA GLU A 1036 -29.74 2.74 41.41
C GLU A 1036 -30.27 1.32 41.15
N THR A 1037 -31.52 1.22 40.72
CA THR A 1037 -32.19 -0.02 40.30
C THR A 1037 -31.39 -0.75 39.23
N ALA A 1038 -30.83 -0.01 38.26
CA ALA A 1038 -30.00 -0.58 37.19
C ALA A 1038 -28.64 -1.08 37.68
N ILE A 1039 -28.00 -0.39 38.62
CA ILE A 1039 -26.71 -0.81 39.23
C ILE A 1039 -26.90 -2.07 40.07
N ASP A 1040 -27.91 -2.11 40.95
CA ASP A 1040 -28.22 -3.28 41.77
C ASP A 1040 -28.57 -4.51 40.92
N TRP A 1041 -29.37 -4.31 39.87
CA TRP A 1041 -29.70 -5.35 38.91
C TRP A 1041 -28.45 -5.89 38.19
N LEU A 1042 -27.62 -4.99 37.65
CA LEU A 1042 -26.41 -5.36 36.90
C LEU A 1042 -25.38 -6.06 37.79
N ALA A 1043 -25.21 -5.59 39.03
CA ALA A 1043 -24.39 -6.26 40.03
C ALA A 1043 -24.94 -7.67 40.32
N SER A 1044 -26.23 -7.81 40.64
CA SER A 1044 -26.85 -9.11 40.92
C SER A 1044 -26.69 -10.11 39.77
N GLU A 1045 -26.85 -9.66 38.52
CA GLU A 1045 -26.63 -10.52 37.35
C GLU A 1045 -25.14 -10.90 37.17
N PHE A 1046 -24.22 -9.96 37.40
CA PHE A 1046 -22.78 -10.22 37.37
C PHE A 1046 -22.35 -11.26 38.41
N CYS A 1047 -22.78 -11.13 39.67
CA CYS A 1047 -22.43 -12.10 40.73
C CYS A 1047 -22.94 -13.51 40.36
N LYS A 1048 -24.20 -13.61 39.90
CA LYS A 1048 -24.84 -14.89 39.51
C LYS A 1048 -24.13 -15.59 38.36
N ARG A 1049 -23.64 -14.85 37.37
CA ARG A 1049 -22.99 -15.42 36.18
C ARG A 1049 -21.52 -15.80 36.40
N ASN A 1050 -20.80 -15.10 37.28
CA ASN A 1050 -19.35 -15.25 37.43
C ASN A 1050 -18.92 -15.87 38.78
N ALA A 1051 -19.86 -16.14 39.70
CA ALA A 1051 -19.57 -16.64 41.06
C ALA A 1051 -18.62 -15.73 41.87
N VAL A 1052 -18.82 -14.40 41.75
CA VAL A 1052 -18.04 -13.35 42.42
C VAL A 1052 -18.92 -12.66 43.48
N GLU A 1053 -18.39 -12.37 44.65
CA GLU A 1053 -19.13 -11.61 45.68
C GLU A 1053 -19.13 -10.11 45.36
N CYS A 1054 -20.31 -9.49 45.30
CA CYS A 1054 -20.47 -8.07 44.99
C CYS A 1054 -21.00 -7.28 46.19
N ALA A 1055 -20.24 -6.27 46.64
CA ALA A 1055 -20.65 -5.36 47.71
C ALA A 1055 -21.05 -4.00 47.14
N VAL A 1056 -22.36 -3.77 47.00
CA VAL A 1056 -22.95 -2.53 46.45
C VAL A 1056 -23.30 -1.56 47.58
N ALA A 1057 -22.95 -0.29 47.43
CA ALA A 1057 -23.35 0.79 48.33
C ALA A 1057 -23.68 2.07 47.54
N ILE A 1058 -24.96 2.44 47.57
CA ILE A 1058 -25.54 3.58 46.85
C ILE A 1058 -26.32 4.40 47.91
N PRO A 1059 -26.32 5.75 47.87
CA PRO A 1059 -27.29 6.55 48.61
C PRO A 1059 -28.73 6.29 48.08
N GLY A 1060 -29.74 6.97 48.65
CA GLY A 1060 -31.09 6.97 48.09
C GLY A 1060 -31.16 7.65 46.70
N GLU A 1061 -32.38 7.79 46.17
CA GLU A 1061 -32.66 8.34 44.82
C GLU A 1061 -31.78 9.53 44.42
N ILE A 1062 -31.08 9.39 43.30
CA ILE A 1062 -30.17 10.38 42.72
C ILE A 1062 -30.82 10.93 41.44
N ALA A 1063 -31.22 12.21 41.48
CA ALA A 1063 -31.72 12.89 40.29
C ALA A 1063 -30.60 13.09 39.26
N LEU A 1064 -30.72 12.40 38.12
CA LEU A 1064 -29.82 12.49 36.97
C LEU A 1064 -30.64 12.53 35.67
N ASP A 1065 -30.11 13.18 34.64
CA ASP A 1065 -30.68 13.08 33.29
C ASP A 1065 -30.38 11.72 32.63
N GLU A 1066 -31.16 11.38 31.58
CA GLU A 1066 -31.04 10.08 30.89
C GLU A 1066 -29.62 9.87 30.30
N VAL A 1067 -28.92 10.94 29.91
CA VAL A 1067 -27.59 10.88 29.28
C VAL A 1067 -26.53 10.48 30.30
N ARG A 1068 -26.50 11.16 31.46
CA ARG A 1068 -25.58 10.90 32.57
C ARG A 1068 -25.85 9.54 33.21
N ALA A 1069 -27.12 9.20 33.43
CA ALA A 1069 -27.52 7.89 33.94
C ALA A 1069 -27.07 6.75 33.00
N THR A 1070 -27.34 6.88 31.70
CA THR A 1070 -26.90 5.89 30.69
C THR A 1070 -25.37 5.79 30.63
N ALA A 1071 -24.66 6.92 30.71
CA ALA A 1071 -23.20 6.92 30.68
C ALA A 1071 -22.60 6.19 31.91
N LEU A 1072 -23.03 6.50 33.12
CA LEU A 1072 -22.59 5.81 34.34
C LEU A 1072 -22.92 4.31 34.30
N PHE A 1073 -24.11 3.95 33.82
CA PHE A 1073 -24.51 2.56 33.63
C PHE A 1073 -23.59 1.82 32.64
N ARG A 1074 -23.29 2.42 31.47
CA ARG A 1074 -22.39 1.81 30.48
C ARG A 1074 -20.94 1.74 30.97
N ILE A 1075 -20.48 2.72 31.74
CA ILE A 1075 -19.15 2.68 32.40
C ILE A 1075 -19.09 1.52 33.40
N LEU A 1076 -20.13 1.32 34.22
CA LEU A 1076 -20.18 0.18 35.14
C LEU A 1076 -20.20 -1.16 34.37
N GLN A 1077 -21.01 -1.27 33.31
CA GLN A 1077 -21.12 -2.47 32.48
C GLN A 1077 -19.79 -2.84 31.81
N GLU A 1078 -19.08 -1.88 31.23
CA GLU A 1078 -17.75 -2.09 30.64
C GLU A 1078 -16.72 -2.45 31.72
N THR A 1079 -16.77 -1.82 32.90
CA THR A 1079 -15.88 -2.12 34.02
C THR A 1079 -16.05 -3.56 34.52
N LEU A 1080 -17.29 -3.99 34.76
CA LEU A 1080 -17.60 -5.37 35.17
C LEU A 1080 -17.22 -6.38 34.08
N THR A 1081 -17.42 -6.04 32.80
CA THR A 1081 -16.97 -6.88 31.67
C THR A 1081 -15.45 -7.05 31.67
N ASN A 1082 -14.70 -5.97 31.92
CA ASN A 1082 -13.24 -6.02 32.05
C ASN A 1082 -12.81 -6.86 33.27
N ILE A 1083 -13.49 -6.76 34.41
CA ILE A 1083 -13.23 -7.60 35.59
C ILE A 1083 -13.42 -9.10 35.26
N ALA A 1084 -14.55 -9.48 34.67
CA ALA A 1084 -14.82 -10.88 34.30
C ALA A 1084 -13.80 -11.44 33.30
N ARG A 1085 -13.36 -10.64 32.32
CA ARG A 1085 -12.43 -11.09 31.27
C ARG A 1085 -10.95 -11.05 31.67
N HIS A 1086 -10.59 -10.15 32.59
CA HIS A 1086 -9.19 -9.76 32.78
C HIS A 1086 -8.72 -9.68 34.24
N ALA A 1087 -9.59 -9.62 35.25
CA ALA A 1087 -9.15 -9.52 36.64
C ALA A 1087 -8.98 -10.88 37.33
N GLY A 1088 -9.90 -11.83 37.09
CA GLY A 1088 -9.96 -13.07 37.88
C GLY A 1088 -10.27 -12.83 39.36
N ALA A 1089 -10.99 -11.75 39.66
CA ALA A 1089 -11.36 -11.32 41.00
C ALA A 1089 -12.37 -12.28 41.66
N THR A 1090 -12.30 -12.43 42.98
CA THR A 1090 -13.28 -13.16 43.80
C THR A 1090 -14.26 -12.23 44.52
N SER A 1091 -13.94 -10.94 44.64
CA SER A 1091 -14.81 -9.93 45.22
C SER A 1091 -14.70 -8.59 44.47
N VAL A 1092 -15.83 -7.90 44.34
CA VAL A 1092 -15.97 -6.57 43.72
C VAL A 1092 -16.80 -5.67 44.62
N SER A 1093 -16.36 -4.44 44.86
CA SER A 1093 -17.16 -3.41 45.52
C SER A 1093 -17.56 -2.31 44.53
N ILE A 1094 -18.85 -1.96 44.51
CA ILE A 1094 -19.41 -0.88 43.71
C ILE A 1094 -19.95 0.16 44.69
N LYS A 1095 -19.48 1.40 44.60
CA LYS A 1095 -19.89 2.51 45.46
C LYS A 1095 -20.26 3.71 44.60
N LEU A 1096 -21.49 4.16 44.68
CA LEU A 1096 -21.92 5.43 44.11
C LEU A 1096 -22.02 6.45 45.26
N LYS A 1097 -21.58 7.68 45.04
CA LYS A 1097 -21.69 8.77 46.03
C LYS A 1097 -21.92 10.11 45.35
N THR A 1098 -22.75 10.94 45.96
CA THR A 1098 -22.88 12.36 45.60
C THR A 1098 -21.96 13.18 46.50
N THR A 1099 -21.15 14.05 45.91
CA THR A 1099 -20.20 14.93 46.60
C THR A 1099 -20.34 16.36 46.07
N GLY A 1100 -21.20 17.15 46.71
CA GLY A 1100 -21.59 18.47 46.21
C GLY A 1100 -22.38 18.34 44.92
N GLU A 1101 -21.93 19.02 43.86
CA GLU A 1101 -22.53 18.96 42.52
C GLU A 1101 -21.97 17.82 41.65
N GLU A 1102 -21.11 16.95 42.18
CA GLU A 1102 -20.57 15.79 41.45
C GLU A 1102 -21.15 14.46 41.94
N ILE A 1103 -21.26 13.51 41.02
CA ILE A 1103 -21.64 12.11 41.28
C ILE A 1103 -20.46 11.22 40.90
N CYS A 1104 -19.94 10.50 41.90
CA CYS A 1104 -18.76 9.66 41.81
C CYS A 1104 -19.12 8.17 41.89
N LEU A 1105 -18.94 7.46 40.78
CA LEU A 1105 -18.97 6.00 40.69
C LEU A 1105 -17.58 5.44 40.94
N LYS A 1106 -17.44 4.56 41.94
CA LYS A 1106 -16.21 3.85 42.28
C LYS A 1106 -16.42 2.35 42.23
N VAL A 1107 -15.58 1.65 41.48
CA VAL A 1107 -15.57 0.19 41.35
C VAL A 1107 -14.18 -0.32 41.74
N THR A 1108 -14.13 -1.31 42.63
CA THR A 1108 -12.87 -1.90 43.12
C THR A 1108 -12.95 -3.41 43.07
N ASP A 1109 -11.96 -4.07 42.48
CA ASP A 1109 -11.82 -5.53 42.44
C ASP A 1109 -10.54 -6.01 43.13
N ASN A 1110 -10.52 -7.26 43.58
CA ASN A 1110 -9.37 -7.89 44.25
C ASN A 1110 -8.56 -8.83 43.34
N GLY A 1111 -8.66 -8.68 42.02
CA GLY A 1111 -8.04 -9.56 41.04
C GLY A 1111 -6.54 -9.32 40.83
N ARG A 1112 -6.02 -9.79 39.69
CA ARG A 1112 -4.57 -9.77 39.41
C ARG A 1112 -3.96 -8.39 39.15
N GLY A 1113 -4.75 -7.32 39.04
CA GLY A 1113 -4.28 -5.97 38.70
C GLY A 1113 -3.53 -5.87 37.36
N PHE A 1114 -2.99 -4.68 37.06
CA PHE A 1114 -2.21 -4.38 35.85
C PHE A 1114 -1.37 -3.11 36.03
N ASP A 1115 -0.40 -2.86 35.15
CA ASP A 1115 0.33 -1.58 35.07
C ASP A 1115 -0.50 -0.55 34.28
N PRO A 1116 -0.90 0.59 34.88
CA PRO A 1116 -1.70 1.62 34.19
C PRO A 1116 -0.99 2.30 33.02
N GLU A 1117 0.33 2.44 33.02
CA GLU A 1117 1.08 3.09 31.94
C GLU A 1117 1.30 2.16 30.75
N GLU A 1118 1.58 0.88 31.00
CA GLU A 1118 1.63 -0.13 29.93
C GLU A 1118 0.25 -0.29 29.26
N ALA A 1119 -0.84 -0.28 30.04
CA ALA A 1119 -2.21 -0.36 29.53
C ALA A 1119 -2.63 0.85 28.66
N LYS A 1120 -2.09 2.05 28.93
CA LYS A 1120 -2.29 3.24 28.07
C LYS A 1120 -1.61 3.09 26.71
N GLN A 1121 -0.39 2.55 26.70
CA GLN A 1121 0.41 2.36 25.49
C GLN A 1121 -0.10 1.19 24.63
N GLY A 1122 -0.50 0.08 25.25
CA GLY A 1122 -0.98 -1.14 24.59
C GLY A 1122 -2.33 -1.06 23.86
N GLY A 1123 -2.93 0.14 23.74
CA GLY A 1123 -4.14 0.33 22.92
C GLY A 1123 -5.42 -0.28 23.51
N SER A 1124 -5.56 -0.31 24.85
CA SER A 1124 -6.74 -0.85 25.53
C SER A 1124 -8.03 -0.05 25.21
N PHE A 1125 -8.79 -0.52 24.21
CA PHE A 1125 -9.99 0.17 23.71
C PHE A 1125 -11.07 0.41 24.77
N GLY A 1126 -11.26 -0.52 25.73
CA GLY A 1126 -12.24 -0.38 26.81
C GLY A 1126 -11.95 0.80 27.75
N LEU A 1127 -10.70 0.91 28.24
CA LEU A 1127 -10.31 2.02 29.13
C LEU A 1127 -10.32 3.38 28.42
N LYS A 1128 -9.92 3.41 27.14
CA LYS A 1128 -10.05 4.63 26.31
C LYS A 1128 -11.51 5.04 26.12
N GLY A 1129 -12.40 4.09 25.83
CA GLY A 1129 -13.83 4.33 25.68
C GLY A 1129 -14.52 4.82 26.97
N ILE A 1130 -14.05 4.39 28.15
CA ILE A 1130 -14.50 4.95 29.43
C ILE A 1130 -13.98 6.40 29.58
N ALA A 1131 -12.69 6.64 29.35
CA ALA A 1131 -12.08 7.96 29.49
C ALA A 1131 -12.73 9.02 28.58
N GLU A 1132 -13.05 8.67 27.32
CA GLU A 1132 -13.71 9.56 26.37
C GLU A 1132 -15.14 9.93 26.82
N ARG A 1133 -15.93 8.96 27.33
CA ARG A 1133 -17.29 9.22 27.84
C ARG A 1133 -17.29 10.15 29.05
N VAL A 1134 -16.33 9.96 29.96
CA VAL A 1134 -16.18 10.80 31.15
C VAL A 1134 -15.78 12.22 30.75
N LEU A 1135 -14.85 12.37 29.79
CA LEU A 1135 -14.42 13.67 29.29
C LEU A 1135 -15.55 14.43 28.56
N ILE A 1136 -16.39 13.75 27.79
CA ILE A 1136 -17.56 14.34 27.12
C ILE A 1136 -18.55 14.94 28.13
N LEU A 1137 -18.70 14.33 29.30
CA LEU A 1137 -19.56 14.81 30.38
C LEU A 1137 -18.89 15.84 31.31
N GLY A 1138 -17.67 16.29 30.97
CA GLY A 1138 -16.91 17.24 31.81
C GLY A 1138 -16.40 16.65 33.13
N GLY A 1139 -16.36 15.32 33.25
CA GLY A 1139 -15.94 14.62 34.46
C GLY A 1139 -14.45 14.25 34.52
N THR A 1140 -14.07 13.61 35.62
CA THR A 1140 -12.71 13.08 35.86
C THR A 1140 -12.71 11.57 36.07
N MET A 1141 -11.62 10.91 35.66
CA MET A 1141 -11.41 9.47 35.76
C MET A 1141 -10.06 9.19 36.39
N THR A 1142 -10.02 8.29 37.38
CA THR A 1142 -8.78 7.81 37.99
C THR A 1142 -8.77 6.28 38.02
N ILE A 1143 -7.62 5.69 37.71
CA ILE A 1143 -7.36 4.26 37.84
C ILE A 1143 -6.20 4.10 38.84
N LYS A 1144 -6.37 3.22 39.82
CA LYS A 1144 -5.29 2.72 40.67
C LYS A 1144 -5.23 1.21 40.50
N SER A 1145 -4.10 0.70 40.03
CA SER A 1145 -3.89 -0.73 39.82
C SER A 1145 -2.40 -1.01 39.92
N ALA A 1146 -2.05 -2.19 40.42
CA ALA A 1146 -0.70 -2.71 40.38
C ALA A 1146 -0.75 -4.23 40.23
N PRO A 1147 0.21 -4.86 39.53
CA PRO A 1147 0.27 -6.32 39.41
C PRO A 1147 0.21 -7.01 40.78
N GLY A 1148 -0.79 -7.88 40.95
CA GLY A 1148 -1.07 -8.63 42.19
C GLY A 1148 -1.91 -7.89 43.24
N GLN A 1149 -2.40 -6.67 42.98
CA GLN A 1149 -3.09 -5.83 43.99
C GLN A 1149 -4.52 -5.40 43.60
N GLY A 1150 -5.16 -6.07 42.64
CA GLY A 1150 -6.48 -5.68 42.13
C GLY A 1150 -6.47 -4.37 41.33
N ALA A 1151 -7.65 -3.83 41.05
CA ALA A 1151 -7.81 -2.52 40.43
C ALA A 1151 -8.96 -1.72 41.06
N GLU A 1152 -8.80 -0.40 41.08
CA GLU A 1152 -9.79 0.58 41.48
C GLU A 1152 -9.99 1.58 40.34
N LEU A 1153 -11.21 1.65 39.82
CA LEU A 1153 -11.67 2.70 38.92
C LEU A 1153 -12.56 3.66 39.72
N ALA A 1154 -12.27 4.95 39.68
CA ALA A 1154 -13.17 5.98 40.18
C ALA A 1154 -13.42 7.04 39.09
N VAL A 1155 -14.70 7.32 38.84
CA VAL A 1155 -15.20 8.27 37.85
C VAL A 1155 -16.12 9.24 38.56
N CYS A 1156 -15.89 10.55 38.42
CA CYS A 1156 -16.75 11.61 38.94
C CYS A 1156 -17.25 12.48 37.79
N ILE A 1157 -18.55 12.72 37.72
CA ILE A 1157 -19.18 13.59 36.69
C ILE A 1157 -20.07 14.67 37.36
N PRO A 1158 -20.25 15.86 36.76
CA PRO A 1158 -21.22 16.84 37.22
C PRO A 1158 -22.66 16.28 37.17
N ALA A 1159 -23.44 16.51 38.23
CA ALA A 1159 -24.81 16.04 38.38
C ALA A 1159 -25.81 16.80 37.47
N ALA A 1160 -25.50 18.04 37.13
CA ALA A 1160 -26.24 18.87 36.18
C ALA A 1160 -25.35 19.26 34.98
N ASP A 1161 -25.96 19.85 33.94
CA ASP A 1161 -25.22 20.42 32.82
C ASP A 1161 -24.63 21.78 33.21
N PRO A 1162 -23.30 22.00 33.15
CA PRO A 1162 -22.72 23.31 33.42
C PRO A 1162 -23.25 24.43 32.50
N ALA A 1163 -23.82 24.09 31.34
CA ALA A 1163 -24.51 25.06 30.47
C ALA A 1163 -25.91 25.47 30.95
N SER A 1164 -26.50 24.78 31.94
CA SER A 1164 -27.87 25.02 32.43
C SER A 1164 -27.96 25.99 33.63
N GLY A 1165 -26.83 26.31 34.26
CA GLY A 1165 -26.75 27.21 35.41
C GLY A 1165 -26.08 28.54 35.09
N GLY A 1166 -26.75 29.46 34.37
CA GLY A 1166 -26.21 30.81 34.16
C GLY A 1166 -26.73 31.57 32.95
N VAL A 1167 -28.00 31.98 32.96
CA VAL A 1167 -28.45 33.18 32.24
C VAL A 1167 -29.02 34.17 33.27
N GLN A 1168 -28.14 35.01 33.80
CA GLN A 1168 -28.43 36.32 34.40
C GLN A 1168 -27.30 37.28 34.03
#